data_AF-A0A6G6K8T3-F1
#
_entry.id   AF-A0A6G6K8T3-F1
#
_cell.length_a   1.000
_cell.length_b   1.000
_cell.length_c   1.000
_cell.angle_alpha   90.00
_cell.angle_beta   90.00
_cell.angle_gamma   90.00
#
_symmetry.space_group_name_H-M   'P 1'
#
loop_
_entity.id
_entity.type
_entity.pdbx_description
1 polymer ?
#
loop_
_entity_poly.entity_id
_entity_poly.type
_entity_poly.pdbx_seq_one_letter_code
_entity_poly.pdbx_strand_id
1 'polypeptide(L)'
;MAEDGGEMFTGTMKSVARDIFALIKTIVEERRRRERELQAQKMAERKEQTAREREAEIRKEEREFMKAENDKMRAEMRDILKAHGMETSDKNVELAQDVADKMLENETQIESNLSEIEAGQLTIDENLKAIEGNKTTIASNKLTIEGNTTTIEGNKKTIKENEDKVQENEAKIKENETAITENNTKIEETEKAIEDNLTEARKIEETISANDERMGKIQSEITTNQKQIEGNDAKIKGNEDAIGKLDKQIKELGDNPDPNKLKGLEAQKAELEKANTALRQENTSLKEKNGALALEKDGLGKKNDELAGKSIDLGEKHTALTQEKEGLVQKRDDLTQANVELGKANTKLKEDNTGLTEKNTELAKQNTKLTQENIGLTEKNKQLTGINTGLTEDAAKLREANAKLEADNVMLKNGRGLEQLKQDESIKNNLAKQIEQVESSIGRHQKYIDQCNKDLKKIGEEQDKILASDKPDMAKWEKLQASKEEVLNEKILTEKSLSQREGQLKDLKQGKSLEQLEKVDALESRIAQAKEQMAGQDKVIKGYQTNQKTLEDQQKKLNKELDELPKNKSTNKPEGPEAERLKKEIAELEQQQKANQEKLKALEQQKQDMGKGVAKLEKEVDGVYQGLESAPQQSQSQGPSQGPGVGQKGPSSGVGGGERTYRPGSVGESLQKEGYKIRQGPKLGQGVGVGGVK
;
A
#
# COMPACT_ATOMS: atom_id res chain seq x y z
N MET A 1 48.99 28.06 -39.94
CA MET A 1 47.70 27.46 -39.52
C MET A 1 47.82 26.47 -38.36
N ALA A 2 49.03 26.05 -37.93
CA ALA A 2 49.18 25.17 -36.75
C ALA A 2 49.36 25.93 -35.41
N GLU A 3 49.70 27.23 -35.43
CA GLU A 3 49.94 28.03 -34.20
C GLU A 3 48.65 28.56 -33.55
N ASP A 4 47.64 28.96 -34.32
CA ASP A 4 46.35 29.47 -33.80
C ASP A 4 45.50 28.39 -33.08
N GLY A 5 45.65 27.12 -33.47
CA GLY A 5 44.96 26.01 -32.82
C GLY A 5 45.48 25.72 -31.40
N GLY A 6 46.77 25.98 -31.16
CA GLY A 6 47.42 25.75 -29.86
C GLY A 6 47.02 26.79 -28.81
N GLU A 7 46.88 28.06 -29.19
CA GLU A 7 46.46 29.13 -28.27
C GLU A 7 44.98 29.02 -27.87
N MET A 8 44.08 28.66 -28.81
CA MET A 8 42.67 28.41 -28.46
C MET A 8 42.48 27.17 -27.57
N PHE A 9 43.23 26.09 -27.82
CA PHE A 9 43.14 24.88 -27.01
C PHE A 9 43.69 25.09 -25.59
N THR A 10 44.79 25.85 -25.45
CA THR A 10 45.37 26.19 -24.15
C THR A 10 44.54 27.21 -23.38
N GLY A 11 43.91 28.19 -24.05
CA GLY A 11 42.96 29.14 -23.45
C GLY A 11 41.72 28.44 -22.90
N THR A 12 41.15 27.52 -23.67
CA THR A 12 39.96 26.75 -23.29
C THR A 12 40.27 25.79 -22.14
N MET A 13 41.40 25.08 -22.18
CA MET A 13 41.86 24.22 -21.08
C MET A 13 42.15 25.00 -19.80
N LYS A 14 42.71 26.23 -19.89
CA LYS A 14 42.90 27.12 -18.72
C LYS A 14 41.58 27.68 -18.17
N SER A 15 40.56 27.85 -18.99
CA SER A 15 39.20 28.21 -18.54
C SER A 15 38.58 27.04 -17.80
N VAL A 16 38.56 25.86 -18.44
CA VAL A 16 38.02 24.63 -17.84
C VAL A 16 38.74 24.27 -16.55
N ALA A 17 40.07 24.41 -16.48
CA ALA A 17 40.83 24.19 -15.25
C ALA A 17 40.47 25.20 -14.15
N ARG A 18 40.23 26.47 -14.48
CA ARG A 18 39.76 27.48 -13.52
C ARG A 18 38.35 27.18 -13.03
N ASP A 19 37.46 26.76 -13.93
CA ASP A 19 36.07 26.42 -13.59
C ASP A 19 36.02 25.16 -12.73
N ILE A 20 36.83 24.14 -13.04
CA ILE A 20 37.00 22.95 -12.20
C ILE A 20 37.59 23.32 -10.84
N PHE A 21 38.60 24.18 -10.76
CA PHE A 21 39.16 24.63 -9.49
C PHE A 21 38.15 25.43 -8.66
N ALA A 22 37.36 26.29 -9.29
CA ALA A 22 36.28 27.02 -8.64
C ALA A 22 35.23 26.05 -8.10
N LEU A 23 34.84 25.04 -8.89
CA LEU A 23 33.85 24.04 -8.51
C LEU A 23 34.35 23.13 -7.37
N ILE A 24 35.63 22.70 -7.40
CA ILE A 24 36.27 21.98 -6.31
C ILE A 24 36.34 22.84 -5.05
N LYS A 25 36.70 24.13 -5.17
CA LYS A 25 36.74 25.05 -4.04
C LYS A 25 35.36 25.21 -3.41
N THR A 26 34.31 25.37 -4.22
CA THR A 26 32.91 25.42 -3.77
C THR A 26 32.51 24.11 -3.08
N ILE A 27 32.83 22.95 -3.65
CA ILE A 27 32.52 21.63 -3.03
C ILE A 27 33.22 21.48 -1.67
N VAL A 28 34.50 21.88 -1.57
CA VAL A 28 35.27 21.80 -0.33
C VAL A 28 34.74 22.77 0.72
N GLU A 29 34.36 23.98 0.32
CA GLU A 29 33.74 24.97 1.20
C GLU A 29 32.37 24.50 1.69
N GLU A 30 31.55 23.89 0.82
CA GLU A 30 30.24 23.34 1.17
C GLU A 30 30.35 22.13 2.09
N ARG A 31 31.37 21.29 1.89
CA ARG A 31 31.68 20.17 2.80
C ARG A 31 32.10 20.69 4.19
N ARG A 32 32.99 21.69 4.24
CA ARG A 32 33.40 22.33 5.51
C ARG A 32 32.23 23.02 6.19
N ARG A 33 31.32 23.63 5.43
CA ARG A 33 30.10 24.25 5.94
C ARG A 33 29.17 23.21 6.56
N ARG A 34 28.91 22.09 5.87
CA ARG A 34 28.12 20.97 6.41
C ARG A 34 28.76 20.36 7.66
N GLU A 35 30.08 20.24 7.70
CA GLU A 35 30.79 19.75 8.90
C GLU A 35 30.65 20.72 10.09
N ARG A 36 30.71 22.04 9.86
CA ARG A 36 30.45 23.04 10.91
C ARG A 36 29.00 23.04 11.36
N GLU A 37 28.04 22.91 10.44
CA GLU A 37 26.61 22.82 10.75
C GLU A 37 26.31 21.55 11.56
N LEU A 38 26.93 20.42 11.22
CA LEU A 38 26.82 19.17 11.98
C LEU A 38 27.45 19.29 13.38
N GLN A 39 28.61 19.96 13.50
CA GLN A 39 29.21 20.23 14.81
C GLN A 39 28.38 21.20 15.65
N ALA A 40 27.77 22.21 15.03
CA ALA A 40 26.87 23.15 15.70
C ALA A 40 25.58 22.46 16.16
N GLN A 41 24.99 21.58 15.35
CA GLN A 41 23.85 20.74 15.74
C GLN A 41 24.18 19.86 16.93
N LYS A 42 25.30 19.13 16.89
CA LYS A 42 25.73 18.29 18.02
C LYS A 42 25.98 19.08 19.30
N MET A 43 26.50 20.31 19.19
CA MET A 43 26.68 21.21 20.33
C MET A 43 25.34 21.76 20.85
N ALA A 44 24.38 22.03 19.97
CA ALA A 44 23.03 22.46 20.35
C ALA A 44 22.27 21.33 21.06
N GLU A 45 22.29 20.12 20.50
CA GLU A 45 21.70 18.92 21.11
C GLU A 45 22.31 18.63 22.49
N ARG A 46 23.64 18.72 22.62
CA ARG A 46 24.30 18.57 23.93
C ARG A 46 23.86 19.61 24.94
N LYS A 47 23.75 20.88 24.53
CA LYS A 47 23.28 21.97 25.40
C LYS A 47 21.83 21.79 25.81
N GLU A 48 20.99 21.36 24.88
CA GLU A 48 19.57 21.07 25.15
C GLU A 48 19.44 19.88 26.11
N GLN A 49 20.25 18.84 25.93
CA GLN A 49 20.32 17.71 26.86
C GLN A 49 20.77 18.15 28.25
N THR A 50 21.82 18.97 28.37
CA THR A 50 22.27 19.49 29.69
C THR A 50 21.23 20.42 30.33
N ALA A 51 20.47 21.17 29.53
CA ALA A 51 19.39 22.00 30.02
C ALA A 51 18.22 21.15 30.55
N ARG A 52 17.83 20.09 29.83
CA ARG A 52 16.80 19.14 30.29
C ARG A 52 17.22 18.42 31.58
N GLU A 53 18.48 18.00 31.68
CA GLU A 53 19.03 17.39 32.89
C GLU A 53 18.98 18.36 34.09
N ARG A 54 19.39 19.62 33.91
CA ARG A 54 19.28 20.65 34.96
C ARG A 54 17.84 20.98 35.34
N GLU A 55 16.93 21.05 34.37
CA GLU A 55 15.50 21.28 34.67
C GLU A 55 14.88 20.10 35.43
N ALA A 56 15.29 18.87 35.12
CA ALA A 56 14.86 17.68 35.86
C ALA A 56 15.40 17.69 37.31
N GLU A 57 16.65 18.11 37.49
CA GLU A 57 17.29 18.23 38.82
C GLU A 57 16.65 19.34 39.66
N ILE A 58 16.39 20.52 39.08
CA ILE A 58 15.66 21.61 39.74
C ILE A 58 14.24 21.15 40.13
N ARG A 59 13.51 20.46 39.24
CA ARG A 59 12.19 19.91 39.58
C ARG A 59 12.25 18.85 40.68
N LYS A 60 13.37 18.13 40.82
CA LYS A 60 13.57 17.19 41.91
C LYS A 60 13.84 17.92 43.22
N GLU A 61 14.72 18.92 43.22
CA GLU A 61 15.00 19.77 44.39
C GLU A 61 13.75 20.52 44.88
N GLU A 62 12.95 21.08 43.96
CA GLU A 62 11.67 21.73 44.29
C GLU A 62 10.68 20.75 44.92
N ARG A 63 10.60 19.51 44.44
CA ARG A 63 9.75 18.46 45.05
C ARG A 63 10.23 18.09 46.45
N GLU A 64 11.53 17.90 46.64
CA GLU A 64 12.13 17.61 47.95
C GLU A 64 11.91 18.77 48.94
N PHE A 65 12.06 20.01 48.47
CA PHE A 65 11.77 21.21 49.26
C PHE A 65 10.29 21.28 49.66
N MET A 66 9.37 21.09 48.71
CA MET A 66 7.92 21.11 48.98
C MET A 66 7.49 19.98 49.93
N LYS A 67 8.14 18.81 49.86
CA LYS A 67 7.93 17.70 50.79
C LYS A 67 8.41 18.06 52.20
N ALA A 68 9.61 18.61 52.32
CA ALA A 68 10.16 19.06 53.60
C ALA A 68 9.33 20.19 54.26
N GLU A 69 8.86 21.16 53.47
CA GLU A 69 8.01 22.25 53.94
C GLU A 69 6.63 21.74 54.40
N ASN A 70 6.02 20.80 53.66
CA ASN A 70 4.77 20.16 54.08
C ASN A 70 4.94 19.32 55.36
N ASP A 71 6.04 18.58 55.48
CA ASP A 71 6.34 17.79 56.69
C ASP A 71 6.55 18.71 57.90
N LYS A 72 7.20 19.86 57.70
CA LYS A 72 7.35 20.91 58.72
C LYS A 72 6.00 21.53 59.10
N MET A 73 5.16 21.91 58.14
CA MET A 73 3.81 22.42 58.41
C MET A 73 2.94 21.40 59.15
N ARG A 74 3.05 20.10 58.81
CA ARG A 74 2.38 19.01 59.53
C ARG A 74 2.90 18.83 60.95
N ALA A 75 4.20 19.02 61.18
CA ALA A 75 4.78 19.01 62.52
C ALA A 75 4.30 20.21 63.36
N GLU A 76 4.33 21.43 62.82
CA GLU A 76 3.84 22.64 63.49
C GLU A 76 2.34 22.56 63.79
N MET A 77 1.53 22.05 62.85
CA MET A 77 0.09 21.83 63.07
C MET A 77 -0.16 20.80 64.19
N ARG A 78 0.65 19.73 64.27
CA ARG A 78 0.59 18.76 65.38
C ARG A 78 0.92 19.40 66.72
N ASP A 79 1.94 20.25 66.78
CA ASP A 79 2.33 20.94 68.02
C ASP A 79 1.28 21.96 68.48
N ILE A 80 0.68 22.71 67.55
CA ILE A 80 -0.42 23.66 67.84
C ILE A 80 -1.65 22.93 68.40
N LEU A 81 -2.05 21.81 67.81
CA LEU A 81 -3.19 21.01 68.26
C LEU A 81 -2.96 20.40 69.66
N LYS A 82 -1.73 19.95 69.93
CA LYS A 82 -1.31 19.40 71.22
C LYS A 82 -1.32 20.44 72.34
N ALA A 83 -0.91 21.68 72.05
CA ALA A 83 -0.90 22.79 73.01
C ALA A 83 -2.30 23.27 73.43
N HIS A 84 -3.33 23.02 72.60
CA HIS A 84 -4.71 23.47 72.86
C HIS A 84 -5.62 22.36 73.43
N GLY A 85 -5.08 21.21 73.82
CA GLY A 85 -5.86 20.08 74.35
C GLY A 85 -6.86 19.48 73.35
N MET A 86 -6.70 19.80 72.06
CA MET A 86 -7.50 19.29 70.96
C MET A 86 -6.79 18.06 70.37
N GLU A 87 -6.75 16.96 71.11
CA GLU A 87 -6.56 15.66 70.46
C GLU A 87 -7.79 15.42 69.60
N THR A 88 -7.71 15.77 68.32
CA THR A 88 -8.68 15.33 67.32
C THR A 88 -8.63 13.81 67.32
N SER A 89 -9.71 13.17 67.81
CA SER A 89 -9.97 11.71 67.77
C SER A 89 -9.06 10.96 66.81
N ASP A 90 -8.32 9.96 67.31
CA ASP A 90 -7.31 9.16 66.58
C ASP A 90 -7.69 8.78 65.14
N LYS A 91 -9.00 8.60 64.86
CA LYS A 91 -9.54 8.38 63.51
C LYS A 91 -9.22 9.46 62.48
N ASN A 92 -9.19 10.74 62.86
CA ASN A 92 -8.89 11.84 61.92
C ASN A 92 -7.40 11.91 61.57
N VAL A 93 -6.53 11.53 62.51
CA VAL A 93 -5.09 11.42 62.28
C VAL A 93 -4.79 10.22 61.39
N GLU A 94 -5.45 9.08 61.63
CA GLU A 94 -5.35 7.87 60.80
C GLU A 94 -5.84 8.09 59.36
N LEU A 95 -6.96 8.80 59.17
CA LEU A 95 -7.45 9.19 57.84
C LEU A 95 -6.46 10.12 57.10
N ALA A 96 -5.87 11.09 57.80
CA ALA A 96 -4.87 11.98 57.20
C ALA A 96 -3.57 11.23 56.81
N GLN A 97 -3.21 10.21 57.59
CA GLN A 97 -2.07 9.33 57.31
C GLN A 97 -2.34 8.44 56.08
N ASP A 98 -3.51 7.80 56.01
CA ASP A 98 -3.92 6.95 54.86
C ASP A 98 -3.99 7.76 53.55
N VAL A 99 -4.46 9.00 53.60
CA VAL A 99 -4.41 9.91 52.45
C VAL A 99 -2.98 10.25 52.05
N ALA A 100 -2.10 10.51 53.03
CA ALA A 100 -0.69 10.80 52.76
C ALA A 100 0.03 9.59 52.13
N ASP A 101 -0.25 8.38 52.61
CA ASP A 101 0.34 7.14 52.10
C ASP A 101 -0.14 6.85 50.66
N LYS A 102 -1.44 7.05 50.38
CA LYS A 102 -1.98 6.95 49.00
C LYS A 102 -1.41 8.00 48.06
N MET A 103 -1.13 9.21 48.54
CA MET A 103 -0.46 10.23 47.73
C MET A 103 0.99 9.84 47.40
N LEU A 104 1.70 9.24 48.35
CA LEU A 104 3.07 8.75 48.16
C LEU A 104 3.11 7.56 47.18
N GLU A 105 2.13 6.66 47.26
CA GLU A 105 1.99 5.53 46.33
C GLU A 105 1.71 6.03 44.90
N ASN A 106 0.82 7.01 44.76
CA ASN A 106 0.57 7.67 43.47
C ASN A 106 1.80 8.40 42.93
N GLU A 107 2.56 9.09 43.78
CA GLU A 107 3.82 9.75 43.39
C GLU A 107 4.82 8.73 42.83
N THR A 108 4.97 7.59 43.51
CA THR A 108 5.83 6.49 43.07
C THR A 108 5.36 5.90 41.74
N GLN A 109 4.05 5.71 41.56
CA GLN A 109 3.49 5.19 40.30
C GLN A 109 3.67 6.18 39.14
N ILE A 110 3.55 7.48 39.38
CA ILE A 110 3.81 8.53 38.39
C ILE A 110 5.28 8.50 37.95
N GLU A 111 6.22 8.35 38.89
CA GLU A 111 7.65 8.25 38.57
C GLU A 111 7.98 6.98 37.76
N SER A 112 7.34 5.85 38.08
CA SER A 112 7.45 4.62 37.29
C SER A 112 6.96 4.85 35.87
N ASN A 113 5.76 5.42 35.71
CA ASN A 113 5.17 5.68 34.40
C ASN A 113 6.01 6.67 33.58
N LEU A 114 6.59 7.69 34.21
CA LEU A 114 7.49 8.64 33.55
C LEU A 114 8.74 7.94 33.01
N SER A 115 9.34 7.06 33.81
CA SER A 115 10.50 6.25 33.40
C SER A 115 10.18 5.34 32.21
N GLU A 116 8.98 4.73 32.20
CA GLU A 116 8.51 3.92 31.07
C GLU A 116 8.29 4.75 29.79
N ILE A 117 7.74 5.96 29.91
CA ILE A 117 7.57 6.89 28.80
C ILE A 117 8.93 7.31 28.22
N GLU A 118 9.90 7.63 29.09
CA GLU A 118 11.26 7.99 28.67
C GLU A 118 11.95 6.82 27.93
N ALA A 119 11.81 5.59 28.43
CA ALA A 119 12.32 4.40 27.75
C ALA A 119 11.62 4.16 26.39
N GLY A 120 10.31 4.41 26.33
CA GLY A 120 9.53 4.39 25.09
C GLY A 120 10.04 5.41 24.05
N GLN A 121 10.34 6.63 24.49
CA GLN A 121 10.87 7.68 23.63
C GLN A 121 12.25 7.31 23.07
N LEU A 122 13.15 6.77 23.90
CA LEU A 122 14.47 6.29 23.44
C LEU A 122 14.32 5.21 22.36
N THR A 123 13.38 4.29 22.53
CA THR A 123 13.10 3.23 21.54
C THR A 123 12.58 3.81 20.22
N ILE A 124 11.72 4.83 20.28
CA ILE A 124 11.22 5.53 19.09
C ILE A 124 12.38 6.22 18.34
N ASP A 125 13.27 6.88 19.06
CA ASP A 125 14.42 7.58 18.47
C ASP A 125 15.39 6.61 17.77
N GLU A 126 15.64 5.43 18.37
CA GLU A 126 16.43 4.37 17.74
C GLU A 126 15.78 3.83 16.47
N ASN A 127 14.47 3.62 16.50
CA ASN A 127 13.71 3.18 15.33
C ASN A 127 13.73 4.21 14.20
N LEU A 128 13.59 5.50 14.51
CA LEU A 128 13.71 6.59 13.53
C LEU A 128 15.09 6.59 12.86
N LYS A 129 16.15 6.39 13.64
CA LYS A 129 17.51 6.28 13.11
C LYS A 129 17.69 5.07 12.19
N ALA A 130 17.11 3.92 12.56
CA ALA A 130 17.13 2.72 11.72
C ALA A 130 16.34 2.93 10.40
N ILE A 131 15.19 3.60 10.45
CA ILE A 131 14.38 3.94 9.28
C ILE A 131 15.18 4.82 8.30
N GLU A 132 15.89 5.85 8.80
CA GLU A 132 16.71 6.70 7.93
C GLU A 132 17.90 5.94 7.31
N GLY A 133 18.50 4.99 8.06
CA GLY A 133 19.51 4.07 7.54
C GLY A 133 18.96 3.15 6.42
N ASN A 134 17.77 2.60 6.62
CA ASN A 134 17.10 1.77 5.61
C ASN A 134 16.76 2.58 4.35
N LYS A 135 16.25 3.81 4.51
CA LYS A 135 15.97 4.73 3.40
C LYS A 135 17.22 5.02 2.57
N THR A 136 18.36 5.24 3.21
CA THR A 136 19.66 5.42 2.54
C THR A 136 20.05 4.17 1.76
N THR A 137 19.89 2.99 2.34
CA THR A 137 20.19 1.70 1.70
C THR A 137 19.29 1.45 0.48
N ILE A 138 17.99 1.73 0.59
CA ILE A 138 17.03 1.62 -0.50
C ILE A 138 17.43 2.53 -1.67
N ALA A 139 17.85 3.77 -1.38
CA ALA A 139 18.31 4.69 -2.41
C ALA A 139 19.57 4.18 -3.14
N SER A 140 20.54 3.61 -2.41
CA SER A 140 21.73 2.99 -3.01
C SER A 140 21.40 1.77 -3.88
N ASN A 141 20.49 0.92 -3.40
CA ASN A 141 20.04 -0.25 -4.14
C ASN A 141 19.31 0.15 -5.43
N LYS A 142 18.50 1.23 -5.39
CA LYS A 142 17.85 1.79 -6.59
C LYS A 142 18.87 2.19 -7.65
N LEU A 143 19.91 2.94 -7.28
CA LEU A 143 20.98 3.33 -8.22
C LEU A 143 21.72 2.11 -8.80
N THR A 144 21.94 1.08 -7.99
CA THR A 144 22.58 -0.17 -8.44
C THR A 144 21.71 -0.91 -9.45
N ILE A 145 20.39 -1.00 -9.21
CA ILE A 145 19.43 -1.61 -10.13
C ILE A 145 19.36 -0.84 -11.45
N GLU A 146 19.37 0.49 -11.40
CA GLU A 146 19.41 1.34 -12.59
C GLU A 146 20.70 1.07 -13.42
N GLY A 147 21.86 1.01 -12.77
CA GLY A 147 23.13 0.68 -13.45
C GLY A 147 23.15 -0.73 -14.05
N ASN A 148 22.61 -1.72 -13.35
CA ASN A 148 22.46 -3.08 -13.87
C ASN A 148 21.52 -3.12 -15.08
N THR A 149 20.44 -2.33 -15.05
CA THR A 149 19.50 -2.22 -16.18
C THR A 149 20.19 -1.68 -17.42
N THR A 150 20.97 -0.60 -17.29
CA THR A 150 21.77 -0.04 -18.40
C THR A 150 22.79 -1.07 -18.93
N THR A 151 23.44 -1.83 -18.05
CA THR A 151 24.41 -2.85 -18.45
C THR A 151 23.75 -3.99 -19.22
N ILE A 152 22.58 -4.47 -18.77
CA ILE A 152 21.80 -5.51 -19.45
C ILE A 152 21.38 -5.04 -20.85
N GLU A 153 20.95 -3.78 -20.98
CA GLU A 153 20.56 -3.21 -22.27
C GLU A 153 21.75 -3.10 -23.24
N GLY A 154 22.93 -2.71 -22.73
CA GLY A 154 24.18 -2.74 -23.48
C GLY A 154 24.54 -4.15 -23.95
N ASN A 155 24.50 -5.13 -23.05
CA ASN A 155 24.78 -6.53 -23.40
C ASN A 155 23.80 -7.07 -24.45
N LYS A 156 22.51 -6.72 -24.35
CA LYS A 156 21.49 -7.11 -25.34
C LYS A 156 21.83 -6.58 -26.73
N LYS A 157 22.32 -5.34 -26.83
CA LYS A 157 22.78 -4.75 -28.10
C LYS A 157 23.98 -5.53 -28.67
N THR A 158 24.99 -5.81 -27.84
CA THR A 158 26.17 -6.56 -28.27
C THR A 158 25.84 -7.99 -28.70
N ILE A 159 24.93 -8.67 -28.01
CA ILE A 159 24.46 -10.02 -28.40
C ILE A 159 23.83 -9.98 -29.79
N LYS A 160 22.99 -8.98 -30.07
CA LYS A 160 22.36 -8.81 -31.38
C LYS A 160 23.40 -8.55 -32.48
N GLU A 161 24.38 -7.68 -32.23
CA GLU A 161 25.49 -7.45 -33.18
C GLU A 161 26.31 -8.71 -33.46
N ASN A 162 26.49 -9.57 -32.45
CA ASN A 162 27.18 -10.85 -32.61
C ASN A 162 26.32 -11.86 -33.40
N GLU A 163 25.00 -11.88 -33.15
CA GLU A 163 24.05 -12.71 -33.90
C GLU A 163 24.09 -12.36 -35.40
N ASP A 164 24.06 -11.07 -35.74
CA ASP A 164 24.16 -10.59 -37.12
C ASP A 164 25.48 -11.03 -37.79
N LYS A 165 26.61 -10.91 -37.07
CA LYS A 165 27.94 -11.36 -37.57
C LYS A 165 28.01 -12.88 -37.78
N VAL A 166 27.37 -13.66 -36.92
CA VAL A 166 27.30 -15.12 -37.07
C VAL A 166 26.52 -15.48 -38.33
N GLN A 167 25.40 -14.81 -38.59
CA GLN A 167 24.62 -15.00 -39.82
C GLN A 167 25.42 -14.63 -41.08
N GLU A 168 26.15 -13.51 -41.04
CA GLU A 168 27.03 -13.11 -42.15
C GLU A 168 28.13 -14.15 -42.41
N ASN A 169 28.75 -14.67 -41.34
CA ASN A 169 29.76 -15.72 -41.46
C ASN A 169 29.16 -17.03 -42.00
N GLU A 170 27.96 -17.40 -41.58
CA GLU A 170 27.26 -18.58 -42.10
C GLU A 170 26.99 -18.46 -43.61
N ALA A 171 26.60 -17.27 -44.09
CA ALA A 171 26.42 -17.00 -45.51
C ALA A 171 27.73 -17.15 -46.30
N LYS A 172 28.83 -16.56 -45.80
CA LYS A 172 30.16 -16.67 -46.44
C LYS A 172 30.67 -18.11 -46.48
N ILE A 173 30.38 -18.92 -45.45
CA ILE A 173 30.74 -20.35 -45.45
C ILE A 173 30.00 -21.09 -46.57
N LYS A 174 28.70 -20.84 -46.76
CA LYS A 174 27.91 -21.46 -47.86
C LYS A 174 28.43 -21.04 -49.24
N GLU A 175 28.80 -19.78 -49.42
CA GLU A 175 29.44 -19.31 -50.66
C GLU A 175 30.76 -20.03 -50.92
N ASN A 176 31.61 -20.16 -49.89
CA ASN A 176 32.87 -20.88 -49.99
C ASN A 176 32.67 -22.37 -50.31
N GLU A 177 31.69 -23.04 -49.68
CA GLU A 177 31.33 -24.43 -49.98
C GLU A 177 30.93 -24.62 -51.45
N THR A 178 30.15 -23.67 -51.99
CA THR A 178 29.75 -23.68 -53.40
C THR A 178 30.96 -23.50 -54.32
N ALA A 179 31.81 -22.53 -54.02
CA ALA A 179 33.03 -22.28 -54.80
C ALA A 179 34.02 -23.45 -54.77
N ILE A 180 34.16 -24.14 -53.63
CA ILE A 180 34.97 -25.36 -53.52
C ILE A 180 34.41 -26.46 -54.41
N THR A 181 33.08 -26.64 -54.43
CA THR A 181 32.43 -27.65 -55.25
C THR A 181 32.66 -27.38 -56.74
N GLU A 182 32.48 -26.14 -57.20
CA GLU A 182 32.75 -25.74 -58.58
C GLU A 182 34.22 -25.94 -58.98
N ASN A 183 35.15 -25.58 -58.09
CA ASN A 183 36.58 -25.78 -58.34
C ASN A 183 36.93 -27.26 -58.44
N ASN A 184 36.34 -28.12 -57.61
CA ASN A 184 36.56 -29.57 -57.70
C ASN A 184 36.07 -30.13 -59.04
N THR A 185 34.89 -29.70 -59.52
CA THR A 185 34.40 -30.10 -60.86
C THR A 185 35.36 -29.66 -61.97
N LYS A 186 35.88 -28.43 -61.92
CA LYS A 186 36.86 -27.94 -62.90
C LYS A 186 38.19 -28.71 -62.85
N ILE A 187 38.63 -29.11 -61.66
CA ILE A 187 39.82 -29.96 -61.50
C ILE A 187 39.58 -31.31 -62.18
N GLU A 188 38.44 -31.96 -61.95
CA GLU A 188 38.10 -33.25 -62.58
C GLU A 188 38.05 -33.14 -64.12
N GLU A 189 37.45 -32.07 -64.65
CA GLU A 189 37.43 -31.80 -66.10
C GLU A 189 38.84 -31.61 -66.67
N THR A 190 39.70 -30.89 -65.94
CA THR A 190 41.09 -30.64 -66.32
C THR A 190 41.91 -31.93 -66.29
N GLU A 191 41.74 -32.78 -65.28
CA GLU A 191 42.40 -34.07 -65.17
C GLU A 191 42.07 -34.98 -66.36
N LYS A 192 40.78 -35.03 -66.74
CA LYS A 192 40.35 -35.79 -67.92
C LYS A 192 40.96 -35.26 -69.21
N ALA A 193 40.99 -33.93 -69.39
CA ALA A 193 41.59 -33.31 -70.57
C ALA A 193 43.10 -33.58 -70.66
N ILE A 194 43.81 -33.60 -69.53
CA ILE A 194 45.24 -33.99 -69.47
C ILE A 194 45.42 -35.45 -69.92
N GLU A 195 44.58 -36.37 -69.45
CA GLU A 195 44.65 -37.79 -69.81
C GLU A 195 44.37 -38.04 -71.31
N ASP A 196 43.37 -37.35 -71.87
CA ASP A 196 43.05 -37.41 -73.30
C ASP A 196 44.23 -36.89 -74.15
N ASN A 197 44.84 -35.77 -73.75
CA ASN A 197 46.00 -35.19 -74.44
C ASN A 197 47.23 -36.12 -74.38
N LEU A 198 47.49 -36.76 -73.23
CA LEU A 198 48.58 -37.73 -73.08
C LEU A 198 48.37 -38.95 -73.98
N THR A 199 47.12 -39.40 -74.12
CA THR A 199 46.78 -40.53 -74.99
C THR A 199 46.99 -40.17 -76.47
N GLU A 200 46.62 -38.96 -76.88
CA GLU A 200 46.82 -38.50 -78.26
C GLU A 200 48.31 -38.29 -78.59
N ALA A 201 49.09 -37.72 -77.67
CA ALA A 201 50.54 -37.57 -77.84
C ALA A 201 51.24 -38.92 -78.07
N ARG A 202 50.87 -39.98 -77.32
CA ARG A 202 51.40 -41.34 -77.54
C ARG A 202 51.08 -41.88 -78.94
N LYS A 203 49.85 -41.69 -79.44
CA LYS A 203 49.48 -42.13 -80.80
C LYS A 203 50.28 -41.39 -81.88
N ILE A 204 50.55 -40.11 -81.65
CA ILE A 204 51.38 -39.30 -82.54
C ILE A 204 52.81 -39.86 -82.57
N GLU A 205 53.42 -40.13 -81.42
CA GLU A 205 54.75 -40.74 -81.31
C GLU A 205 54.82 -42.09 -82.03
N GLU A 206 53.84 -42.98 -81.83
CA GLU A 206 53.76 -44.27 -82.51
C GLU A 206 53.69 -44.11 -84.04
N THR A 207 52.91 -43.13 -84.52
CA THR A 207 52.77 -42.85 -85.96
C THR A 207 54.06 -42.31 -86.57
N ILE A 208 54.74 -41.39 -85.87
CA ILE A 208 56.03 -40.85 -86.29
C ILE A 208 57.05 -41.99 -86.43
N SER A 209 57.16 -42.85 -85.41
CA SER A 209 58.08 -43.99 -85.43
C SER A 209 57.79 -44.96 -86.57
N ALA A 210 56.51 -45.27 -86.83
CA ALA A 210 56.11 -46.15 -87.93
C ALA A 210 56.44 -45.55 -89.32
N ASN A 211 56.29 -44.24 -89.47
CA ASN A 211 56.66 -43.53 -90.71
C ASN A 211 58.18 -43.50 -90.89
N ASP A 212 58.96 -43.29 -89.83
CA ASP A 212 60.43 -43.31 -89.88
C ASP A 212 60.94 -44.69 -90.33
N GLU A 213 60.38 -45.78 -89.79
CA GLU A 213 60.69 -47.13 -90.25
C GLU A 213 60.36 -47.34 -91.73
N ARG A 214 59.20 -46.87 -92.19
CA ARG A 214 58.79 -46.94 -93.60
C ARG A 214 59.74 -46.16 -94.50
N MET A 215 60.11 -44.94 -94.13
CA MET A 215 61.08 -44.14 -94.86
C MET A 215 62.45 -44.82 -94.93
N GLY A 216 62.89 -45.48 -93.86
CA GLY A 216 64.11 -46.29 -93.84
C GLY A 216 64.07 -47.48 -94.82
N LYS A 217 62.93 -48.18 -94.90
CA LYS A 217 62.71 -49.25 -95.89
C LYS A 217 62.72 -48.72 -97.32
N ILE A 218 61.98 -47.63 -97.58
CA ILE A 218 61.94 -46.96 -98.89
C ILE A 218 63.35 -46.53 -99.32
N GLN A 219 64.13 -45.94 -98.41
CA GLN A 219 65.51 -45.53 -98.71
C GLN A 219 66.40 -46.72 -99.09
N SER A 220 66.21 -47.87 -98.43
CA SER A 220 66.94 -49.10 -98.73
C SER A 220 66.58 -49.66 -100.11
N GLU A 221 65.30 -49.60 -100.50
CA GLU A 221 64.83 -49.97 -101.84
C GLU A 221 65.38 -49.06 -102.93
N ILE A 222 65.32 -47.74 -102.73
CA ILE A 222 65.88 -46.75 -103.68
C ILE A 222 67.36 -47.06 -103.93
N THR A 223 68.12 -47.33 -102.86
CA THR A 223 69.55 -47.67 -102.93
C THR A 223 69.80 -48.98 -103.68
N THR A 224 68.92 -49.97 -103.51
CA THR A 224 69.01 -51.26 -104.20
C THR A 224 68.74 -51.12 -105.70
N ASN A 225 67.66 -50.43 -106.07
CA ASN A 225 67.31 -50.14 -107.46
C ASN A 225 68.42 -49.31 -108.14
N GLN A 226 69.01 -48.36 -107.41
CA GLN A 226 70.13 -47.55 -107.91
C GLN A 226 71.35 -48.42 -108.26
N LYS A 227 71.72 -49.37 -107.39
CA LYS A 227 72.79 -50.34 -107.69
C LYS A 227 72.46 -51.25 -108.88
N GLN A 228 71.20 -51.65 -109.05
CA GLN A 228 70.77 -52.43 -110.22
C GLN A 228 70.89 -51.61 -111.51
N ILE A 229 70.48 -50.34 -111.50
CA ILE A 229 70.63 -49.43 -112.63
C ILE A 229 72.10 -49.30 -113.03
N GLU A 230 72.99 -49.06 -112.06
CA GLU A 230 74.44 -48.98 -112.29
C GLU A 230 75.01 -50.28 -112.87
N GLY A 231 74.58 -51.43 -112.35
CA GLY A 231 74.98 -52.74 -112.86
C GLY A 231 74.48 -52.99 -114.29
N ASN A 232 73.25 -52.58 -114.61
CA ASN A 232 72.68 -52.68 -115.93
C ASN A 232 73.35 -51.71 -116.92
N ASP A 233 73.67 -50.48 -116.50
CA ASP A 233 74.43 -49.51 -117.31
C ASP A 233 75.83 -50.05 -117.65
N ALA A 234 76.49 -50.73 -116.70
CA ALA A 234 77.76 -51.40 -116.95
C ALA A 234 77.66 -52.54 -117.97
N LYS A 235 76.60 -53.37 -117.90
CA LYS A 235 76.33 -54.42 -118.89
C LYS A 235 76.03 -53.83 -120.28
N ILE A 236 75.22 -52.76 -120.34
CA ILE A 236 74.90 -52.07 -121.59
C ILE A 236 76.17 -51.59 -122.27
N LYS A 237 77.05 -50.93 -121.52
CA LYS A 237 78.35 -50.47 -122.02
C LYS A 237 79.22 -51.63 -122.53
N GLY A 238 79.30 -52.73 -121.77
CA GLY A 238 80.04 -53.93 -122.20
C GLY A 238 79.50 -54.54 -123.50
N ASN A 239 78.17 -54.57 -123.65
CA ASN A 239 77.52 -55.01 -124.89
C ASN A 239 77.75 -54.03 -126.05
N GLU A 240 77.71 -52.71 -125.80
CA GLU A 240 78.03 -51.68 -126.81
C GLU A 240 79.48 -51.83 -127.31
N ASP A 241 80.43 -52.07 -126.41
CA ASP A 241 81.83 -52.34 -126.75
C ASP A 241 81.97 -53.63 -127.59
N ALA A 242 81.21 -54.68 -127.25
CA ALA A 242 81.20 -55.94 -128.00
C ALA A 242 80.57 -55.78 -129.40
N ILE A 243 79.46 -55.06 -129.51
CA ILE A 243 78.84 -54.69 -130.79
C ILE A 243 79.84 -53.92 -131.66
N GLY A 244 80.55 -52.94 -131.09
CA GLY A 244 81.57 -52.19 -131.83
C GLY A 244 82.74 -53.04 -132.34
N LYS A 245 83.06 -54.15 -131.66
CA LYS A 245 84.02 -55.16 -132.17
C LYS A 245 83.42 -55.99 -133.31
N LEU A 246 82.17 -56.44 -133.16
CA LEU A 246 81.45 -57.18 -134.21
C LEU A 246 81.30 -56.32 -135.47
N ASP A 247 81.00 -55.03 -135.34
CA ASP A 247 80.91 -54.09 -136.46
C ASP A 247 82.23 -53.96 -137.24
N LYS A 248 83.36 -53.93 -136.54
CA LYS A 248 84.69 -53.96 -137.19
C LYS A 248 84.91 -55.27 -137.93
N GLN A 249 84.60 -56.41 -137.30
CA GLN A 249 84.74 -57.73 -137.92
C GLN A 249 83.87 -57.88 -139.17
N ILE A 250 82.63 -57.40 -139.14
CA ILE A 250 81.73 -57.40 -140.29
C ILE A 250 82.32 -56.56 -141.43
N LYS A 251 82.86 -55.36 -141.12
CA LYS A 251 83.50 -54.48 -142.11
C LYS A 251 84.76 -55.08 -142.75
N GLU A 252 85.52 -55.87 -142.01
CA GLU A 252 86.74 -56.55 -142.48
C GLU A 252 86.48 -57.72 -143.46
N LEU A 253 85.22 -58.17 -143.61
CA LEU A 253 84.88 -59.28 -144.53
C LEU A 253 84.88 -58.89 -146.03
N GLY A 254 84.92 -57.61 -146.38
CA GLY A 254 84.99 -57.12 -147.77
C GLY A 254 83.67 -57.22 -148.57
N ASP A 255 83.72 -56.91 -149.88
CA ASP A 255 82.53 -56.74 -150.73
C ASP A 255 81.82 -58.06 -151.16
N ASN A 256 82.44 -59.23 -150.96
CA ASN A 256 81.84 -60.55 -151.22
C ASN A 256 82.09 -61.52 -150.05
N PRO A 257 81.48 -61.27 -148.87
CA PRO A 257 81.75 -62.00 -147.63
C PRO A 257 81.15 -63.42 -147.65
N ASP A 258 81.74 -64.35 -146.88
CA ASP A 258 81.12 -65.68 -146.64
C ASP A 258 79.73 -65.49 -146.02
N PRO A 259 78.64 -65.89 -146.71
CA PRO A 259 77.27 -65.64 -146.26
C PRO A 259 76.95 -66.25 -144.91
N ASN A 260 77.55 -67.40 -144.57
CA ASN A 260 77.29 -68.08 -143.30
C ASN A 260 77.99 -67.37 -142.13
N LYS A 261 79.21 -66.87 -142.36
CA LYS A 261 79.97 -66.14 -141.35
C LYS A 261 79.37 -64.74 -141.10
N LEU A 262 78.98 -64.03 -142.15
CA LEU A 262 78.28 -62.75 -142.04
C LEU A 262 76.98 -62.89 -141.26
N LYS A 263 76.12 -63.85 -141.65
CA LYS A 263 74.84 -64.10 -140.99
C LYS A 263 75.00 -64.46 -139.51
N GLY A 264 76.06 -65.18 -139.14
CA GLY A 264 76.38 -65.50 -137.74
C GLY A 264 76.76 -64.28 -136.91
N LEU A 265 77.62 -63.40 -137.45
CA LEU A 265 78.04 -62.16 -136.76
C LEU A 265 76.86 -61.16 -136.66
N GLU A 266 76.05 -61.05 -137.70
CA GLU A 266 74.83 -60.22 -137.69
C GLU A 266 73.80 -60.72 -136.65
N ALA A 267 73.63 -62.04 -136.52
CA ALA A 267 72.74 -62.62 -135.50
C ALA A 267 73.24 -62.33 -134.07
N GLN A 268 74.54 -62.51 -133.80
CA GLN A 268 75.14 -62.18 -132.50
C GLN A 268 75.00 -60.70 -132.15
N LYS A 269 75.22 -59.82 -133.13
CA LYS A 269 75.02 -58.37 -132.96
C LYS A 269 73.55 -58.06 -132.62
N ALA A 270 72.61 -58.62 -133.37
CA ALA A 270 71.17 -58.40 -133.14
C ALA A 270 70.71 -58.89 -131.75
N GLU A 271 71.28 -60.00 -131.25
CA GLU A 271 71.02 -60.47 -129.89
C GLU A 271 71.53 -59.50 -128.82
N LEU A 272 72.73 -58.96 -128.98
CA LEU A 272 73.29 -57.95 -128.07
C LEU A 272 72.49 -56.64 -128.10
N GLU A 273 72.05 -56.19 -129.29
CA GLU A 273 71.20 -55.00 -129.44
C GLU A 273 69.84 -55.19 -128.75
N LYS A 274 69.23 -56.38 -128.89
CA LYS A 274 67.99 -56.74 -128.21
C LYS A 274 68.17 -56.78 -126.70
N ALA A 275 69.26 -57.37 -126.21
CA ALA A 275 69.59 -57.41 -124.78
C ALA A 275 69.78 -56.00 -124.21
N ASN A 276 70.46 -55.10 -124.93
CA ASN A 276 70.62 -53.70 -124.52
C ASN A 276 69.29 -52.94 -124.50
N THR A 277 68.41 -53.19 -125.47
CA THR A 277 67.08 -52.58 -125.47
C THR A 277 66.28 -52.99 -124.24
N ALA A 278 66.33 -54.28 -123.86
CA ALA A 278 65.66 -54.78 -122.66
C ALA A 278 66.25 -54.18 -121.37
N LEU A 279 67.58 -54.11 -121.24
CA LEU A 279 68.24 -53.49 -120.08
C LEU A 279 67.92 -52.00 -119.96
N ARG A 280 67.83 -51.27 -121.08
CA ARG A 280 67.45 -49.85 -121.09
C ARG A 280 66.00 -49.65 -120.66
N GLN A 281 65.09 -50.53 -121.08
CA GLN A 281 63.69 -50.52 -120.61
C GLN A 281 63.62 -50.79 -119.11
N GLU A 282 64.33 -51.81 -118.61
CA GLU A 282 64.41 -52.12 -117.17
C GLU A 282 64.94 -50.92 -116.37
N ASN A 283 66.03 -50.28 -116.81
CA ASN A 283 66.57 -49.09 -116.16
C ASN A 283 65.61 -47.91 -116.17
N THR A 284 64.79 -47.77 -117.22
CA THR A 284 63.76 -46.74 -117.29
C THR A 284 62.68 -46.99 -116.23
N SER A 285 62.17 -48.23 -116.14
CA SER A 285 61.20 -48.60 -115.11
C SER A 285 61.74 -48.50 -113.68
N LEU A 286 63.01 -48.86 -113.44
CA LEU A 286 63.65 -48.70 -112.13
C LEU A 286 63.81 -47.22 -111.75
N LYS A 287 64.15 -46.34 -112.71
CA LYS A 287 64.24 -44.88 -112.47
C LYS A 287 62.87 -44.29 -112.13
N GLU A 288 61.82 -44.68 -112.85
CA GLU A 288 60.44 -44.27 -112.55
C GLU A 288 60.00 -44.74 -111.16
N LYS A 289 60.26 -46.01 -110.82
CA LYS A 289 59.97 -46.56 -109.48
C LYS A 289 60.72 -45.80 -108.39
N ASN A 290 62.00 -45.48 -108.59
CA ASN A 290 62.78 -44.68 -107.64
C ASN A 290 62.24 -43.26 -107.50
N GLY A 291 61.77 -42.64 -108.59
CA GLY A 291 61.12 -41.33 -108.54
C GLY A 291 59.85 -41.35 -107.70
N ALA A 292 59.00 -42.37 -107.87
CA ALA A 292 57.79 -42.54 -107.09
C ALA A 292 58.09 -42.79 -105.60
N LEU A 293 59.05 -43.66 -105.30
CA LEU A 293 59.50 -43.95 -103.92
C LEU A 293 60.09 -42.71 -103.25
N ALA A 294 60.84 -41.88 -103.97
CA ALA A 294 61.38 -40.63 -103.43
C ALA A 294 60.25 -39.66 -103.05
N LEU A 295 59.23 -39.51 -103.90
CA LEU A 295 58.06 -38.68 -103.60
C LEU A 295 57.27 -39.20 -102.39
N GLU A 296 57.10 -40.52 -102.27
CA GLU A 296 56.44 -41.13 -101.11
C GLU A 296 57.22 -40.85 -99.81
N LYS A 297 58.54 -41.04 -99.85
CA LYS A 297 59.42 -40.76 -98.71
C LYS A 297 59.35 -39.29 -98.28
N ASP A 298 59.44 -38.36 -99.22
CA ASP A 298 59.34 -36.92 -98.94
C ASP A 298 57.96 -36.56 -98.37
N GLY A 299 56.90 -37.21 -98.86
CA GLY A 299 55.54 -37.05 -98.34
C GLY A 299 55.39 -37.54 -96.90
N LEU A 300 55.97 -38.69 -96.56
CA LEU A 300 56.02 -39.20 -95.18
C LEU A 300 56.84 -38.26 -94.28
N GLY A 301 57.97 -37.73 -94.75
CA GLY A 301 58.79 -36.77 -94.01
C GLY A 301 58.00 -35.53 -93.61
N LYS A 302 57.31 -34.88 -94.57
CA LYS A 302 56.46 -33.71 -94.28
C LYS A 302 55.36 -34.03 -93.27
N LYS A 303 54.75 -35.22 -93.36
CA LYS A 303 53.70 -35.64 -92.43
C LYS A 303 54.25 -35.85 -91.01
N ASN A 304 55.48 -36.37 -90.88
CA ASN A 304 56.17 -36.47 -89.60
C ASN A 304 56.51 -35.09 -89.02
N ASP A 305 56.97 -34.14 -89.85
CA ASP A 305 57.23 -32.77 -89.40
C ASP A 305 55.94 -32.09 -88.87
N GLU A 306 54.81 -32.26 -89.56
CA GLU A 306 53.50 -31.75 -89.10
C GLU A 306 53.05 -32.42 -87.78
N LEU A 307 53.24 -33.73 -87.64
CA LEU A 307 52.91 -34.47 -86.43
C LEU A 307 53.81 -34.06 -85.26
N ALA A 308 55.11 -33.84 -85.50
CA ALA A 308 56.05 -33.35 -84.50
C ALA A 308 55.62 -31.96 -83.99
N GLY A 309 55.19 -31.06 -84.88
CA GLY A 309 54.61 -29.77 -84.50
C GLY A 309 53.40 -29.92 -83.58
N LYS A 310 52.43 -30.77 -83.93
CA LYS A 310 51.26 -31.05 -83.07
C LYS A 310 51.64 -31.64 -81.72
N SER A 311 52.67 -32.48 -81.68
CA SER A 311 53.16 -33.06 -80.43
C SER A 311 53.77 -32.00 -79.50
N ILE A 312 54.51 -31.03 -80.06
CA ILE A 312 55.05 -29.89 -79.32
C ILE A 312 53.90 -29.05 -78.73
N ASP A 313 52.92 -28.68 -79.56
CA ASP A 313 51.75 -27.91 -79.12
C ASP A 313 50.97 -28.60 -77.98
N LEU A 314 50.80 -29.92 -78.06
CA LEU A 314 50.17 -30.72 -77.00
C LEU A 314 51.01 -30.72 -75.72
N GLY A 315 52.33 -30.82 -75.82
CA GLY A 315 53.25 -30.74 -74.68
C GLY A 315 53.19 -29.39 -73.97
N GLU A 316 53.11 -28.29 -74.72
CA GLU A 316 52.93 -26.94 -74.17
C GLU A 316 51.58 -26.80 -73.45
N LYS A 317 50.48 -27.28 -74.05
CA LYS A 317 49.16 -27.32 -73.39
C LYS A 317 49.17 -28.14 -72.12
N HIS A 318 49.78 -29.33 -72.12
CA HIS A 318 49.90 -30.17 -70.93
C HIS A 318 50.64 -29.44 -69.81
N THR A 319 51.74 -28.76 -70.14
CA THR A 319 52.53 -27.98 -69.17
C THR A 319 51.69 -26.86 -68.55
N ALA A 320 50.93 -26.12 -69.35
CA ALA A 320 50.05 -25.06 -68.88
C ALA A 320 48.94 -25.59 -67.95
N LEU A 321 48.26 -26.68 -68.33
CA LEU A 321 47.22 -27.31 -67.50
C LEU A 321 47.79 -27.87 -66.19
N THR A 322 49.02 -28.37 -66.20
CA THR A 322 49.72 -28.85 -64.99
C THR A 322 49.95 -27.69 -64.00
N GLN A 323 50.42 -26.54 -64.50
CA GLN A 323 50.62 -25.34 -63.67
C GLN A 323 49.29 -24.80 -63.10
N GLU A 324 48.22 -24.82 -63.90
CA GLU A 324 46.88 -24.42 -63.44
C GLU A 324 46.38 -25.34 -62.31
N LYS A 325 46.57 -26.66 -62.47
CA LYS A 325 46.23 -27.65 -61.44
C LYS A 325 46.99 -27.40 -60.13
N GLU A 326 48.30 -27.14 -60.20
CA GLU A 326 49.11 -26.81 -59.02
C GLU A 326 48.60 -25.54 -58.31
N GLY A 327 48.23 -24.50 -59.07
CA GLY A 327 47.65 -23.28 -58.53
C GLY A 327 46.28 -23.51 -57.84
N LEU A 328 45.43 -24.36 -58.41
CA LEU A 328 44.14 -24.73 -57.81
C LEU A 328 44.32 -25.56 -56.54
N VAL A 329 45.28 -26.48 -56.51
CA VAL A 329 45.62 -27.28 -55.32
C VAL A 329 46.09 -26.38 -54.18
N GLN A 330 46.97 -25.42 -54.47
CA GLN A 330 47.43 -24.44 -53.48
C GLN A 330 46.25 -23.66 -52.87
N LYS A 331 45.33 -23.18 -53.73
CA LYS A 331 44.15 -22.42 -53.29
C LYS A 331 43.19 -23.24 -52.44
N ARG A 332 43.05 -24.54 -52.74
CA ARG A 332 42.28 -25.50 -51.92
C ARG A 332 42.90 -25.67 -50.53
N ASP A 333 44.22 -25.77 -50.46
CA ASP A 333 44.94 -25.96 -49.20
C ASP A 333 44.82 -24.70 -48.32
N ASP A 334 44.95 -23.51 -48.90
CA ASP A 334 44.74 -22.23 -48.21
C ASP A 334 43.30 -22.12 -47.64
N LEU A 335 42.29 -22.48 -48.43
CA LEU A 335 40.88 -22.53 -47.99
C LEU A 335 40.66 -23.54 -46.86
N THR A 336 41.30 -24.70 -46.94
CA THR A 336 41.23 -25.74 -45.90
C THR A 336 41.79 -25.20 -44.59
N GLN A 337 42.92 -24.49 -44.65
CA GLN A 337 43.53 -23.89 -43.47
C GLN A 337 42.66 -22.77 -42.88
N ALA A 338 42.07 -21.91 -43.71
CA ALA A 338 41.12 -20.89 -43.26
C ALA A 338 39.91 -21.51 -42.53
N ASN A 339 39.37 -22.61 -43.03
CA ASN A 339 38.27 -23.34 -42.38
C ASN A 339 38.68 -23.92 -41.01
N VAL A 340 39.91 -24.40 -40.86
CA VAL A 340 40.44 -24.84 -39.56
C VAL A 340 40.49 -23.68 -38.56
N GLU A 341 40.92 -22.49 -38.98
CA GLU A 341 40.94 -21.30 -38.13
C GLU A 341 39.55 -20.82 -37.74
N LEU A 342 38.60 -20.82 -38.70
CA LEU A 342 37.19 -20.52 -38.46
C LEU A 342 36.57 -21.49 -37.46
N GLY A 343 36.89 -22.79 -37.56
CA GLY A 343 36.49 -23.81 -36.59
C GLY A 343 36.97 -23.49 -35.18
N LYS A 344 38.25 -23.10 -35.01
CA LYS A 344 38.81 -22.70 -33.72
C LYS A 344 38.09 -21.46 -33.14
N ALA A 345 37.81 -20.47 -33.97
CA ALA A 345 37.10 -19.25 -33.56
C ALA A 345 35.67 -19.58 -33.07
N ASN A 346 34.97 -20.48 -33.77
CA ASN A 346 33.63 -20.95 -33.37
C ASN A 346 33.65 -21.71 -32.04
N THR A 347 34.67 -22.54 -31.79
CA THR A 347 34.81 -23.22 -30.50
C THR A 347 34.98 -22.20 -29.37
N LYS A 348 35.84 -21.20 -29.55
CA LYS A 348 36.02 -20.13 -28.55
C LYS A 348 34.74 -19.33 -28.29
N LEU A 349 33.98 -19.00 -29.33
CA LEU A 349 32.68 -18.33 -29.18
C LEU A 349 31.67 -19.17 -28.39
N LYS A 350 31.66 -20.49 -28.57
CA LYS A 350 30.82 -21.40 -27.76
C LYS A 350 31.24 -21.41 -26.28
N GLU A 351 32.53 -21.36 -26.00
CA GLU A 351 33.04 -21.26 -24.63
C GLU A 351 32.62 -19.94 -23.97
N ASP A 352 32.80 -18.81 -24.67
CA ASP A 352 32.41 -17.48 -24.19
C ASP A 352 30.88 -17.40 -23.91
N ASN A 353 30.06 -17.95 -24.81
CA ASN A 353 28.60 -18.03 -24.62
C ASN A 353 28.20 -18.90 -23.42
N THR A 354 28.95 -19.98 -23.18
CA THR A 354 28.74 -20.82 -21.99
C THR A 354 29.01 -20.01 -20.72
N GLY A 355 30.14 -19.29 -20.67
CA GLY A 355 30.49 -18.42 -19.53
C GLY A 355 29.50 -17.28 -19.28
N LEU A 356 28.92 -16.69 -20.35
CA LEU A 356 27.86 -15.69 -20.23
C LEU A 356 26.57 -16.30 -19.64
N THR A 357 26.21 -17.51 -20.06
CA THR A 357 25.03 -18.23 -19.55
C THR A 357 25.17 -18.53 -18.05
N GLU A 358 26.35 -18.94 -17.61
CA GLU A 358 26.65 -19.15 -16.19
C GLU A 358 26.53 -17.86 -15.37
N LYS A 359 27.11 -16.75 -15.85
CA LYS A 359 26.97 -15.43 -15.19
C LYS A 359 25.53 -14.97 -15.09
N ASN A 360 24.73 -15.16 -16.15
CA ASN A 360 23.31 -14.82 -16.14
C ASN A 360 22.53 -15.67 -15.12
N THR A 361 22.87 -16.95 -15.01
CA THR A 361 22.28 -17.85 -14.02
C THR A 361 22.60 -17.39 -12.59
N GLU A 362 23.82 -16.93 -12.33
CA GLU A 362 24.22 -16.42 -11.01
C GLU A 362 23.54 -15.10 -10.67
N LEU A 363 23.43 -14.18 -11.64
CA LEU A 363 22.66 -12.94 -11.48
C LEU A 363 21.18 -13.22 -11.16
N ALA A 364 20.56 -14.22 -11.81
CA ALA A 364 19.19 -14.61 -11.52
C ALA A 364 19.01 -15.11 -10.07
N LYS A 365 19.99 -15.87 -9.54
CA LYS A 365 19.98 -16.29 -8.12
C LYS A 365 20.08 -15.08 -7.19
N GLN A 366 20.98 -14.13 -7.47
CA GLN A 366 21.11 -12.92 -6.66
C GLN A 366 19.83 -12.07 -6.66
N ASN A 367 19.19 -11.90 -7.81
CA ASN A 367 17.89 -11.22 -7.91
C ASN A 367 16.80 -11.93 -7.10
N THR A 368 16.79 -13.26 -7.11
CA THR A 368 15.85 -14.04 -6.29
C THR A 368 16.07 -13.79 -4.80
N LYS A 369 17.33 -13.77 -4.35
CA LYS A 369 17.69 -13.47 -2.95
C LYS A 369 17.26 -12.06 -2.53
N LEU A 370 17.56 -11.04 -3.36
CA LEU A 370 17.15 -9.66 -3.10
C LEU A 370 15.61 -9.52 -3.05
N THR A 371 14.90 -10.25 -3.90
CA THR A 371 13.43 -10.27 -3.88
C THR A 371 12.90 -10.83 -2.56
N GLN A 372 13.49 -11.91 -2.06
CA GLN A 372 13.14 -12.48 -0.75
C GLN A 372 13.44 -11.51 0.40
N GLU A 373 14.59 -10.83 0.39
CA GLU A 373 14.91 -9.80 1.38
C GLU A 373 13.90 -8.63 1.36
N ASN A 374 13.48 -8.18 0.17
CA ASN A 374 12.46 -7.13 0.03
C ASN A 374 11.09 -7.56 0.57
N ILE A 375 10.69 -8.82 0.36
CA ILE A 375 9.47 -9.38 0.98
C ILE A 375 9.60 -9.33 2.50
N GLY A 376 10.74 -9.75 3.06
CA GLY A 376 10.99 -9.71 4.51
C GLY A 376 10.95 -8.29 5.09
N LEU A 377 11.51 -7.30 4.38
CA LEU A 377 11.43 -5.89 4.77
C LEU A 377 10.00 -5.34 4.71
N THR A 378 9.22 -5.74 3.70
CA THR A 378 7.82 -5.34 3.56
C THR A 378 6.97 -5.83 4.74
N GLU A 379 7.19 -7.08 5.16
CA GLU A 379 6.46 -7.64 6.31
C GLU A 379 6.86 -6.94 7.63
N LYS A 380 8.15 -6.65 7.83
CA LYS A 380 8.60 -5.84 8.98
C LYS A 380 7.97 -4.45 9.00
N ASN A 381 7.87 -3.78 7.85
CA ASN A 381 7.21 -2.47 7.76
C ASN A 381 5.71 -2.55 8.10
N LYS A 382 5.03 -3.63 7.69
CA LYS A 382 3.64 -3.88 8.06
C LYS A 382 3.48 -4.07 9.57
N GLN A 383 4.39 -4.81 10.21
CA GLN A 383 4.41 -4.98 11.67
C GLN A 383 4.64 -3.64 12.39
N LEU A 384 5.63 -2.85 11.95
CA LEU A 384 5.90 -1.51 12.50
C LEU A 384 4.70 -0.58 12.37
N THR A 385 3.98 -0.65 11.24
CA THR A 385 2.76 0.14 11.02
C THR A 385 1.68 -0.25 12.05
N GLY A 386 1.49 -1.55 12.29
CA GLY A 386 0.56 -2.03 13.33
C GLY A 386 0.92 -1.57 14.74
N ILE A 387 2.22 -1.61 15.10
CA ILE A 387 2.70 -1.09 16.39
C ILE A 387 2.40 0.41 16.51
N ASN A 388 2.68 1.20 15.47
CA ASN A 388 2.41 2.64 15.48
C ASN A 388 0.92 2.95 15.62
N THR A 389 0.04 2.17 14.99
CA THR A 389 -1.41 2.30 15.19
C THR A 389 -1.78 2.05 16.66
N GLY A 390 -1.26 0.97 17.28
CA GLY A 390 -1.52 0.67 18.69
C GLY A 390 -1.03 1.77 19.63
N LEU A 391 0.19 2.28 19.43
CA LEU A 391 0.72 3.40 20.21
C LEU A 391 -0.14 4.68 20.06
N THR A 392 -0.71 4.90 18.87
CA THR A 392 -1.61 6.05 18.63
C THR A 392 -2.92 5.91 19.41
N GLU A 393 -3.48 4.70 19.49
CA GLU A 393 -4.67 4.41 20.28
C GLU A 393 -4.42 4.59 21.78
N ASP A 394 -3.27 4.11 22.27
CA ASP A 394 -2.90 4.26 23.68
C ASP A 394 -2.63 5.72 24.05
N ALA A 395 -2.00 6.49 23.16
CA ALA A 395 -1.86 7.94 23.34
C ALA A 395 -3.22 8.67 23.39
N ALA A 396 -4.22 8.21 22.63
CA ALA A 396 -5.58 8.77 22.69
C ALA A 396 -6.26 8.49 24.04
N LYS A 397 -6.17 7.24 24.54
CA LYS A 397 -6.69 6.87 25.88
C LYS A 397 -6.05 7.69 27.00
N LEU A 398 -4.73 7.90 26.92
CA LEU A 398 -3.98 8.72 27.89
C LEU A 398 -4.45 10.18 27.87
N ARG A 399 -4.71 10.76 26.69
CA ARG A 399 -5.27 12.13 26.58
C ARG A 399 -6.65 12.24 27.22
N GLU A 400 -7.51 11.24 27.02
CA GLU A 400 -8.84 11.20 27.63
C GLU A 400 -8.75 11.13 29.17
N ALA A 401 -7.89 10.26 29.69
CA ALA A 401 -7.63 10.16 31.13
C ALA A 401 -7.10 11.48 31.71
N ASN A 402 -6.14 12.12 31.03
CA ASN A 402 -5.62 13.42 31.46
C ASN A 402 -6.69 14.52 31.43
N ALA A 403 -7.55 14.56 30.41
CA ALA A 403 -8.65 15.52 30.37
C ALA A 403 -9.63 15.35 31.55
N LYS A 404 -9.90 14.10 31.96
CA LYS A 404 -10.72 13.81 33.14
C LYS A 404 -10.05 14.29 34.44
N LEU A 405 -8.76 14.01 34.60
CA LEU A 405 -7.98 14.47 35.76
C LEU A 405 -7.89 16.00 35.83
N GLU A 406 -7.75 16.68 34.69
CA GLU A 406 -7.74 18.14 34.63
C GLU A 406 -9.10 18.71 35.09
N ALA A 407 -10.21 18.09 34.69
CA ALA A 407 -11.56 18.46 35.14
C ALA A 407 -11.74 18.27 36.65
N ASP A 408 -11.25 17.15 37.19
CA ASP A 408 -11.27 16.88 38.64
C ASP A 408 -10.39 17.88 39.41
N ASN A 409 -9.22 18.23 38.88
CA ASN A 409 -8.35 19.26 39.45
C ASN A 409 -8.99 20.65 39.44
N VAL A 410 -9.71 21.02 38.39
CA VAL A 410 -10.48 22.28 38.32
C VAL A 410 -11.61 22.28 39.35
N MET A 411 -12.30 21.16 39.57
CA MET A 411 -13.32 21.02 40.62
C MET A 411 -12.74 21.25 42.02
N LEU A 412 -11.56 20.68 42.29
CA LEU A 412 -10.86 20.82 43.57
C LEU A 412 -10.30 22.23 43.78
N LYS A 413 -9.66 22.84 42.76
CA LYS A 413 -9.11 24.22 42.84
C LYS A 413 -10.19 25.30 43.03
N ASN A 414 -11.37 25.10 42.47
CA ASN A 414 -12.48 26.05 42.58
C ASN A 414 -13.27 25.95 43.90
N GLY A 415 -12.79 25.18 44.88
CA GLY A 415 -13.36 25.11 46.23
C GLY A 415 -14.77 24.49 46.34
N ARG A 416 -15.39 24.10 45.22
CA ARG A 416 -16.81 23.66 45.19
C ARG A 416 -17.07 22.41 46.04
N GLY A 417 -16.10 21.50 46.15
CA GLY A 417 -16.21 20.32 47.03
C GLY A 417 -16.19 20.66 48.53
N LEU A 418 -15.44 21.69 48.92
CA LEU A 418 -15.35 22.17 50.31
C LEU A 418 -16.55 23.06 50.68
N GLU A 419 -17.06 23.84 49.73
CA GLU A 419 -18.24 24.69 49.90
C GLU A 419 -19.53 23.85 50.06
N GLN A 420 -19.64 22.72 49.33
CA GLN A 420 -20.75 21.77 49.49
C GLN A 420 -20.78 21.11 50.87
N LEU A 421 -19.63 20.70 51.41
CA LEU A 421 -19.55 20.10 52.75
C LEU A 421 -19.87 21.11 53.87
N LYS A 422 -19.47 22.38 53.72
CA LYS A 422 -19.82 23.44 54.68
C LYS A 422 -21.30 23.84 54.63
N GLN A 423 -21.94 23.78 53.46
CA GLN A 423 -23.39 23.99 53.33
C GLN A 423 -24.18 22.87 54.03
N ASP A 424 -23.76 21.60 53.87
CA ASP A 424 -24.41 20.46 54.53
C ASP A 424 -24.34 20.54 56.06
N GLU A 425 -23.21 20.99 56.62
CA GLU A 425 -23.03 21.13 58.07
C GLU A 425 -23.87 22.28 58.66
N SER A 426 -24.00 23.38 57.92
CA SER A 426 -24.86 24.51 58.28
C SER A 426 -26.35 24.14 58.26
N ILE A 427 -26.79 23.38 57.25
CA ILE A 427 -28.17 22.89 57.12
C ILE A 427 -28.51 21.93 58.28
N LYS A 428 -27.60 21.02 58.61
CA LYS A 428 -27.78 20.06 59.72
C LYS A 428 -27.92 20.76 61.08
N ASN A 429 -27.11 21.80 61.34
CA ASN A 429 -27.16 22.56 62.57
C ASN A 429 -28.45 23.40 62.72
N ASN A 430 -29.00 23.92 61.61
CA ASN A 430 -30.27 24.64 61.63
C ASN A 430 -31.47 23.71 61.84
N LEU A 431 -31.48 22.52 61.22
CA LEU A 431 -32.53 21.53 61.42
C LEU A 431 -32.57 21.04 62.88
N ALA A 432 -31.40 20.84 63.51
CA ALA A 432 -31.31 20.47 64.92
C ALA A 432 -31.96 21.51 65.85
N LYS A 433 -31.71 22.81 65.62
CA LYS A 433 -32.32 23.91 66.41
C LYS A 433 -33.85 23.97 66.23
N GLN A 434 -34.35 23.71 65.03
CA GLN A 434 -35.80 23.70 64.77
C GLN A 434 -36.51 22.53 65.47
N ILE A 435 -35.90 21.34 65.47
CA ILE A 435 -36.41 20.17 66.22
C ILE A 435 -36.49 20.48 67.71
N GLU A 436 -35.44 21.06 68.29
CA GLU A 436 -35.38 21.42 69.71
C GLU A 436 -36.48 22.42 70.11
N GLN A 437 -36.76 23.41 69.25
CA GLN A 437 -37.83 24.40 69.49
C GLN A 437 -39.23 23.76 69.46
N VAL A 438 -39.49 22.84 68.53
CA VAL A 438 -40.77 22.14 68.43
C VAL A 438 -40.96 21.20 69.62
N GLU A 439 -39.94 20.44 70.01
CA GLU A 439 -39.96 19.56 71.19
C GLU A 439 -40.21 20.36 72.48
N SER A 440 -39.58 21.53 72.62
CA SER A 440 -39.83 22.45 73.74
C SER A 440 -41.28 22.96 73.77
N SER A 441 -41.88 23.21 72.61
CA SER A 441 -43.28 23.64 72.51
C SER A 441 -44.25 22.53 72.90
N ILE A 442 -44.03 21.30 72.42
CA ILE A 442 -44.78 20.10 72.79
C ILE A 442 -44.76 19.92 74.31
N GLY A 443 -43.58 20.00 74.93
CA GLY A 443 -43.43 19.90 76.38
C GLY A 443 -44.23 20.95 77.17
N ARG A 444 -44.35 22.19 76.66
CA ARG A 444 -45.20 23.23 77.28
C ARG A 444 -46.69 22.92 77.15
N HIS A 445 -47.13 22.45 75.98
CA HIS A 445 -48.54 22.12 75.74
C HIS A 445 -48.98 20.93 76.60
N GLN A 446 -48.13 19.91 76.72
CA GLN A 446 -48.37 18.77 77.61
C GLN A 446 -48.53 19.20 79.07
N LYS A 447 -47.64 20.06 79.57
CA LYS A 447 -47.74 20.61 80.93
C LYS A 447 -49.02 21.41 81.15
N TYR A 448 -49.48 22.17 80.15
CA TYR A 448 -50.73 22.93 80.23
C TYR A 448 -51.95 22.01 80.27
N ILE A 449 -51.98 20.96 79.43
CA ILE A 449 -53.02 19.91 79.45
C ILE A 449 -53.07 19.22 80.82
N ASP A 450 -51.91 18.89 81.40
CA ASP A 450 -51.83 18.31 82.75
C ASP A 450 -52.39 19.26 83.81
N GLN A 451 -52.19 20.56 83.65
CA GLN A 451 -52.75 21.58 84.54
C GLN A 451 -54.27 21.68 84.40
N CYS A 452 -54.81 21.74 83.17
CA CYS A 452 -56.26 21.69 82.93
C CYS A 452 -56.89 20.42 83.53
N ASN A 453 -56.22 19.27 83.43
CA ASN A 453 -56.69 18.02 84.04
C ASN A 453 -56.77 18.11 85.58
N LYS A 454 -55.80 18.79 86.22
CA LYS A 454 -55.83 19.03 87.67
C LYS A 454 -56.97 19.97 88.06
N ASP A 455 -57.21 21.02 87.29
CA ASP A 455 -58.26 22.00 87.59
C ASP A 455 -59.65 21.42 87.36
N LEU A 456 -59.85 20.61 86.31
CA LEU A 456 -61.07 19.82 86.12
C LEU A 456 -61.33 18.85 87.29
N LYS A 457 -60.28 18.25 87.85
CA LYS A 457 -60.40 17.38 89.03
C LYS A 457 -60.85 18.16 90.27
N LYS A 458 -60.24 19.32 90.55
CA LYS A 458 -60.64 20.19 91.66
C LYS A 458 -62.09 20.69 91.52
N ILE A 459 -62.47 21.11 90.31
CA ILE A 459 -63.85 21.52 90.01
C ILE A 459 -64.82 20.36 90.26
N GLY A 460 -64.47 19.13 89.85
CA GLY A 460 -65.26 17.93 90.15
C GLY A 460 -65.39 17.67 91.66
N GLU A 461 -64.29 17.73 92.41
CA GLU A 461 -64.30 17.55 93.87
C GLU A 461 -65.12 18.64 94.59
N GLU A 462 -65.11 19.89 94.11
CA GLU A 462 -65.95 20.96 94.64
C GLU A 462 -67.44 20.81 94.28
N GLN A 463 -67.74 20.33 93.07
CA GLN A 463 -69.10 19.98 92.66
C GLN A 463 -69.66 18.86 93.55
N ASP A 464 -68.87 17.81 93.82
CA ASP A 464 -69.26 16.71 94.70
C ASP A 464 -69.50 17.18 96.14
N LYS A 465 -68.66 18.10 96.65
CA LYS A 465 -68.86 18.72 97.99
C LYS A 465 -70.14 19.55 98.09
N ILE A 466 -70.51 20.27 97.02
CA ILE A 466 -71.76 21.06 97.01
C ILE A 466 -72.98 20.13 96.96
N LEU A 467 -72.91 19.03 96.21
CA LEU A 467 -73.96 18.01 96.13
C LEU A 467 -74.14 17.22 97.44
N ALA A 468 -73.07 17.02 98.21
CA ALA A 468 -73.08 16.32 99.50
C ALA A 468 -73.57 17.17 100.70
N SER A 469 -73.90 18.45 100.49
CA SER A 469 -74.40 19.36 101.53
C SER A 469 -75.90 19.16 101.80
N ASP A 470 -76.34 19.22 103.07
CA ASP A 470 -77.75 19.10 103.48
C ASP A 470 -78.69 20.12 102.79
N LYS A 471 -78.12 21.23 102.28
CA LYS A 471 -78.76 22.15 101.32
C LYS A 471 -77.75 22.51 100.21
N PRO A 472 -77.85 21.93 99.01
CA PRO A 472 -76.95 22.24 97.90
C PRO A 472 -77.17 23.67 97.37
N ASP A 473 -76.10 24.45 97.25
CA ASP A 473 -76.12 25.74 96.55
C ASP A 473 -75.98 25.51 95.04
N MET A 474 -77.13 25.34 94.39
CA MET A 474 -77.20 25.06 92.96
C MET A 474 -76.68 26.21 92.09
N ALA A 475 -76.74 27.46 92.56
CA ALA A 475 -76.21 28.61 91.83
C ALA A 475 -74.66 28.58 91.81
N LYS A 476 -74.04 28.14 92.91
CA LYS A 476 -72.59 27.92 92.96
C LYS A 476 -72.16 26.72 92.13
N TRP A 477 -72.97 25.65 92.10
CA TRP A 477 -72.72 24.48 91.26
C TRP A 477 -72.79 24.80 89.76
N GLU A 478 -73.78 25.60 89.32
CA GLU A 478 -73.90 26.04 87.92
C GLU A 478 -72.72 26.91 87.48
N LYS A 479 -72.22 27.80 88.35
CA LYS A 479 -70.99 28.57 88.07
C LYS A 479 -69.77 27.66 87.94
N LEU A 480 -69.67 26.63 88.77
CA LEU A 480 -68.63 25.61 88.67
C LEU A 480 -68.78 24.77 87.38
N GLN A 481 -70.01 24.52 86.90
CA GLN A 481 -70.21 23.87 85.61
C GLN A 481 -69.76 24.73 84.44
N ALA A 482 -70.09 26.02 84.43
CA ALA A 482 -69.61 26.93 83.40
C ALA A 482 -68.07 26.98 83.38
N SER A 483 -67.43 27.03 84.56
CA SER A 483 -65.97 26.96 84.67
C SER A 483 -65.40 25.61 84.22
N LYS A 484 -66.10 24.49 84.48
CA LYS A 484 -65.71 23.16 83.97
C LYS A 484 -65.73 23.10 82.45
N GLU A 485 -66.78 23.63 81.82
CA GLU A 485 -66.89 23.71 80.37
C GLU A 485 -65.80 24.60 79.76
N GLU A 486 -65.46 25.72 80.41
CA GLU A 486 -64.38 26.61 79.98
C GLU A 486 -63.02 25.90 80.01
N VAL A 487 -62.65 25.26 81.12
CA VAL A 487 -61.38 24.51 81.24
C VAL A 487 -61.36 23.31 80.28
N LEU A 488 -62.50 22.66 80.04
CA LEU A 488 -62.60 21.55 79.09
C LEU A 488 -62.38 22.05 77.64
N ASN A 489 -62.95 23.20 77.28
CA ASN A 489 -62.76 23.82 75.97
C ASN A 489 -61.31 24.26 75.76
N GLU A 490 -60.66 24.84 76.77
CA GLU A 490 -59.23 25.18 76.72
C GLU A 490 -58.35 23.94 76.56
N LYS A 491 -58.67 22.85 77.28
CA LYS A 491 -57.96 21.57 77.14
C LYS A 491 -58.07 21.03 75.71
N ILE A 492 -59.27 20.99 75.14
CA ILE A 492 -59.50 20.50 73.77
C ILE A 492 -58.73 21.36 72.75
N LEU A 493 -58.72 22.68 72.92
CA LEU A 493 -57.92 23.57 72.07
C LEU A 493 -56.42 23.26 72.16
N THR A 494 -55.92 23.05 73.39
CA THR A 494 -54.50 22.77 73.62
C THR A 494 -54.10 21.39 73.09
N GLU A 495 -54.96 20.38 73.21
CA GLU A 495 -54.75 19.04 72.65
C GLU A 495 -54.68 19.05 71.11
N LYS A 496 -55.50 19.86 70.44
CA LYS A 496 -55.40 20.07 68.99
C LYS A 496 -54.06 20.70 68.60
N SER A 497 -53.63 21.72 69.33
CA SER A 497 -52.32 22.35 69.10
C SER A 497 -51.15 21.41 69.40
N LEU A 498 -51.26 20.53 70.40
CA LEU A 498 -50.27 19.49 70.69
C LEU A 498 -50.16 18.50 69.52
N SER A 499 -51.28 17.96 69.06
CA SER A 499 -51.32 17.02 67.94
C SER A 499 -50.72 17.62 66.66
N GLN A 500 -50.98 18.90 66.39
CA GLN A 500 -50.35 19.63 65.30
C GLN A 500 -48.82 19.74 65.45
N ARG A 501 -48.33 20.06 66.65
CA ARG A 501 -46.90 20.16 66.93
C ARG A 501 -46.18 18.81 66.86
N GLU A 502 -46.83 17.72 67.29
CA GLU A 502 -46.30 16.36 67.17
C GLU A 502 -46.21 15.90 65.70
N GLY A 503 -47.18 16.29 64.87
CA GLY A 503 -47.10 16.12 63.42
C GLY A 503 -45.89 16.84 62.82
N GLN A 504 -45.70 18.12 63.17
CA GLN A 504 -44.53 18.90 62.73
C GLN A 504 -43.20 18.25 63.14
N LEU A 505 -43.10 17.70 64.36
CA LEU A 505 -41.91 17.02 64.83
C LEU A 505 -41.60 15.75 64.01
N LYS A 506 -42.62 14.99 63.63
CA LYS A 506 -42.47 13.78 62.81
C LYS A 506 -41.94 14.11 61.41
N ASP A 507 -42.47 15.15 60.78
CA ASP A 507 -42.04 15.58 59.45
C ASP A 507 -40.60 16.13 59.45
N LEU A 508 -40.21 16.89 60.48
CA LEU A 508 -38.83 17.37 60.64
C LEU A 508 -37.82 16.22 60.84
N LYS A 509 -38.17 15.19 61.62
CA LYS A 509 -37.32 14.00 61.82
C LYS A 509 -37.19 13.14 60.56
N GLN A 510 -38.10 13.29 59.59
CA GLN A 510 -38.03 12.64 58.28
C GLN A 510 -37.24 13.44 57.23
N GLY A 511 -36.54 14.50 57.64
CA GLY A 511 -35.63 15.26 56.78
C GLY A 511 -36.31 16.31 55.90
N LYS A 512 -37.57 16.65 56.18
CA LYS A 512 -38.27 17.74 55.47
C LYS A 512 -37.92 19.09 56.12
N SER A 513 -37.57 20.12 55.32
CA SER A 513 -37.20 21.43 55.86
C SER A 513 -38.44 22.25 56.26
N LEU A 514 -38.40 22.88 57.46
CA LEU A 514 -39.51 23.68 58.01
C LEU A 514 -39.87 24.86 57.09
N GLU A 515 -38.87 25.45 56.42
CA GLU A 515 -39.05 26.62 55.56
C GLU A 515 -39.76 26.28 54.24
N GLN A 516 -39.63 25.05 53.76
CA GLN A 516 -40.32 24.60 52.55
C GLN A 516 -41.73 24.08 52.86
N LEU A 517 -41.93 23.44 54.02
CA LEU A 517 -43.26 23.00 54.47
C LEU A 517 -44.19 24.17 54.82
N GLU A 518 -43.69 25.21 55.49
CA GLU A 518 -44.50 26.43 55.75
C GLU A 518 -44.84 27.18 54.45
N LYS A 519 -43.97 27.13 53.43
CA LYS A 519 -44.26 27.67 52.10
C LYS A 519 -45.31 26.85 51.37
N VAL A 520 -45.27 25.52 51.45
CA VAL A 520 -46.30 24.64 50.86
C VAL A 520 -47.65 24.84 51.55
N ASP A 521 -47.71 24.83 52.88
CA ASP A 521 -48.96 25.07 53.62
C ASP A 521 -49.57 26.45 53.30
N ALA A 522 -48.73 27.50 53.20
CA ALA A 522 -49.19 28.84 52.84
C ALA A 522 -49.68 28.92 51.39
N LEU A 523 -49.04 28.19 50.46
CA LEU A 523 -49.46 28.11 49.06
C LEU A 523 -50.74 27.28 48.91
N GLU A 524 -50.85 26.15 49.59
CA GLU A 524 -52.05 25.30 49.61
C GLU A 524 -53.24 26.02 50.24
N SER A 525 -53.04 26.75 51.33
CA SER A 525 -54.09 27.58 51.94
C SER A 525 -54.51 28.74 51.03
N ARG A 526 -53.59 29.33 50.26
CA ARG A 526 -53.90 30.35 49.23
C ARG A 526 -54.66 29.76 48.05
N ILE A 527 -54.29 28.56 47.59
CA ILE A 527 -55.01 27.81 46.55
C ILE A 527 -56.43 27.52 47.01
N ALA A 528 -56.62 27.07 48.27
CA ALA A 528 -57.94 26.80 48.83
C ALA A 528 -58.81 28.07 48.89
N GLN A 529 -58.27 29.20 49.39
CA GLN A 529 -58.98 30.48 49.42
C GLN A 529 -59.33 30.98 48.01
N ALA A 530 -58.40 30.86 47.05
CA ALA A 530 -58.65 31.26 45.67
C ALA A 530 -59.72 30.38 45.00
N LYS A 531 -59.73 29.06 45.27
CA LYS A 531 -60.77 28.13 44.81
C LYS A 531 -62.13 28.45 45.44
N GLU A 532 -62.18 28.84 46.71
CA GLU A 532 -63.41 29.28 47.37
C GLU A 532 -63.95 30.58 46.79
N GLN A 533 -63.08 31.56 46.52
CA GLN A 533 -63.45 32.80 45.84
C GLN A 533 -63.98 32.53 44.42
N MET A 534 -63.36 31.62 43.66
CA MET A 534 -63.89 31.18 42.37
C MET A 534 -65.26 30.52 42.48
N ALA A 535 -65.49 29.70 43.51
CA ALA A 535 -66.80 29.09 43.76
C ALA A 535 -67.86 30.15 44.13
N GLY A 536 -67.46 31.20 44.86
CA GLY A 536 -68.29 32.38 45.13
C GLY A 536 -68.65 33.13 43.84
N GLN A 537 -67.65 33.41 43.00
CA GLN A 537 -67.83 34.04 41.69
C GLN A 537 -68.78 33.25 40.79
N ASP A 538 -68.71 31.91 40.85
CA ASP A 538 -69.62 31.03 40.11
C ASP A 538 -71.09 31.16 40.52
N LYS A 539 -71.36 31.38 41.81
CA LYS A 539 -72.72 31.66 42.28
C LYS A 539 -73.21 32.99 41.72
N VAL A 540 -72.35 34.00 41.66
CA VAL A 540 -72.69 35.32 41.09
C VAL A 540 -72.97 35.21 39.59
N ILE A 541 -72.11 34.53 38.83
CA ILE A 541 -72.29 34.28 37.39
C ILE A 541 -73.62 33.57 37.13
N LYS A 542 -73.94 32.51 37.88
CA LYS A 542 -75.25 31.81 37.78
C LYS A 542 -76.43 32.73 38.06
N GLY A 543 -76.29 33.67 39.01
CA GLY A 543 -77.31 34.70 39.28
C GLY A 543 -77.54 35.61 38.07
N TYR A 544 -76.47 36.11 37.45
CA TYR A 544 -76.55 36.95 36.24
C TYR A 544 -77.11 36.19 35.03
N GLN A 545 -76.77 34.91 34.85
CA GLN A 545 -77.35 34.04 33.82
C GLN A 545 -78.85 33.82 34.03
N THR A 546 -79.27 33.63 35.28
CA THR A 546 -80.69 33.49 35.63
C THR A 546 -81.44 34.80 35.33
N ASN A 547 -80.87 35.94 35.73
CA ASN A 547 -81.43 37.27 35.43
C ASN A 547 -81.53 37.51 33.92
N GLN A 548 -80.51 37.11 33.15
CA GLN A 548 -80.51 37.23 31.69
C GLN A 548 -81.68 36.48 31.07
N LYS A 549 -81.90 35.23 31.50
CA LYS A 549 -83.02 34.41 31.05
C LYS A 549 -84.37 35.04 31.39
N THR A 550 -84.51 35.60 32.60
CA THR A 550 -85.74 36.29 33.02
C THR A 550 -86.02 37.52 32.15
N LEU A 551 -85.01 38.33 31.85
CA LEU A 551 -85.15 39.50 30.98
C LEU A 551 -85.52 39.11 29.53
N GLU A 552 -84.95 38.02 29.01
CA GLU A 552 -85.29 37.48 27.68
C GLU A 552 -86.73 36.95 27.62
N ASP A 553 -87.19 36.28 28.67
CA ASP A 553 -88.56 35.78 28.76
C ASP A 553 -89.57 36.95 28.89
N GLN A 554 -89.24 38.02 29.62
CA GLN A 554 -90.04 39.25 29.69
C GLN A 554 -90.14 39.94 28.32
N GLN A 555 -89.01 40.09 27.62
CA GLN A 555 -89.00 40.70 26.29
C GLN A 555 -89.81 39.88 25.28
N LYS A 556 -89.73 38.54 25.32
CA LYS A 556 -90.57 37.66 24.49
C LYS A 556 -92.06 37.88 24.74
N LYS A 557 -92.44 38.06 26.01
CA LYS A 557 -93.84 38.32 26.38
C LYS A 557 -94.33 39.67 25.84
N LEU A 558 -93.54 40.73 26.00
CA LEU A 558 -93.88 42.05 25.48
C LEU A 558 -93.87 42.10 23.95
N ASN A 559 -92.96 41.39 23.28
CA ASN A 559 -92.96 41.26 21.83
C ASN A 559 -94.24 40.58 21.32
N LYS A 560 -94.72 39.55 22.03
CA LYS A 560 -95.99 38.90 21.72
C LYS A 560 -97.18 39.84 21.90
N GLU A 561 -97.22 40.59 23.02
CA GLU A 561 -98.25 41.62 23.25
C GLU A 561 -98.22 42.72 22.18
N LEU A 562 -97.03 43.12 21.72
CA LEU A 562 -96.87 44.08 20.63
C LEU A 562 -97.38 43.53 19.29
N ASP A 563 -97.15 42.25 18.98
CA ASP A 563 -97.60 41.60 17.74
C ASP A 563 -99.12 41.39 17.65
N GLU A 564 -99.79 41.23 18.81
CA GLU A 564 -101.23 41.05 18.93
C GLU A 564 -102.02 42.38 18.78
N LEU A 565 -101.35 43.53 18.82
CA LEU A 565 -101.99 44.83 18.63
C LEU A 565 -102.51 45.04 17.19
N PRO A 566 -103.63 45.79 17.00
CA PRO A 566 -104.19 46.05 15.67
C PRO A 566 -103.17 46.74 14.75
N LYS A 567 -102.92 46.16 13.59
CA LYS A 567 -101.95 46.68 12.62
C LYS A 567 -102.59 47.75 11.72
N ASN A 568 -101.87 48.83 11.48
CA ASN A 568 -102.31 49.85 10.53
C ASN A 568 -102.36 49.25 9.12
N LYS A 569 -103.50 49.41 8.42
CA LYS A 569 -103.76 48.80 7.10
C LYS A 569 -102.76 49.21 6.01
N SER A 570 -102.09 50.36 6.14
CA SER A 570 -101.10 50.83 5.14
C SER A 570 -99.67 50.36 5.43
N THR A 571 -99.28 50.24 6.70
CA THR A 571 -97.89 49.95 7.11
C THR A 571 -97.72 48.52 7.66
N ASN A 572 -98.83 47.83 7.90
CA ASN A 572 -98.93 46.49 8.48
C ASN A 572 -98.13 46.33 9.80
N LYS A 573 -97.98 47.41 10.56
CA LYS A 573 -97.32 47.46 11.87
C LYS A 573 -98.28 48.00 12.93
N PRO A 574 -98.13 47.59 14.20
CA PRO A 574 -98.89 48.16 15.31
C PRO A 574 -98.44 49.60 15.58
N GLU A 575 -99.40 50.53 15.54
CA GLU A 575 -99.22 51.98 15.68
C GLU A 575 -100.26 52.56 16.66
N GLY A 576 -99.82 53.47 17.56
CA GLY A 576 -100.64 54.05 18.62
C GLY A 576 -99.86 54.22 19.93
N PRO A 577 -100.39 54.99 20.90
CA PRO A 577 -99.67 55.31 22.14
C PRO A 577 -99.29 54.06 22.95
N GLU A 578 -100.10 53.00 22.89
CA GLU A 578 -99.82 51.73 23.56
C GLU A 578 -98.71 50.93 22.84
N ALA A 579 -98.69 50.94 21.51
CA ALA A 579 -97.61 50.34 20.72
C ALA A 579 -96.28 51.09 20.92
N GLU A 580 -96.30 52.41 21.05
CA GLU A 580 -95.10 53.18 21.40
C GLU A 580 -94.63 52.93 22.83
N ARG A 581 -95.56 52.78 23.79
CA ARG A 581 -95.22 52.43 25.18
C ARG A 581 -94.51 51.08 25.25
N LEU A 582 -95.07 50.05 24.60
CA LEU A 582 -94.47 48.72 24.54
C LEU A 582 -93.11 48.72 23.83
N LYS A 583 -92.97 49.44 22.70
CA LYS A 583 -91.67 49.59 22.02
C LYS A 583 -90.61 50.23 22.92
N LYS A 584 -90.99 51.24 23.71
CA LYS A 584 -90.08 51.87 24.67
C LYS A 584 -89.68 50.92 25.80
N GLU A 585 -90.64 50.16 26.34
CA GLU A 585 -90.39 49.18 27.40
C GLU A 585 -89.52 48.00 26.90
N ILE A 586 -89.73 47.54 25.67
CA ILE A 586 -88.86 46.56 25.00
C ILE A 586 -87.44 47.12 24.82
N ALA A 587 -87.30 48.38 24.37
CA ALA A 587 -85.98 49.01 24.20
C ALA A 587 -85.24 49.18 25.54
N GLU A 588 -85.96 49.49 26.63
CA GLU A 588 -85.38 49.55 27.97
C GLU A 588 -84.93 48.16 28.46
N LEU A 589 -85.72 47.11 28.20
CA LEU A 589 -85.31 45.73 28.49
C LEU A 589 -84.11 45.27 27.65
N GLU A 590 -84.03 45.64 26.38
CA GLU A 590 -82.86 45.38 25.53
C GLU A 590 -81.61 46.05 26.10
N GLN A 591 -81.73 47.28 26.59
CA GLN A 591 -80.64 47.98 27.25
C GLN A 591 -80.21 47.26 28.55
N GLN A 592 -81.17 46.79 29.36
CA GLN A 592 -80.89 46.02 30.57
C GLN A 592 -80.23 44.67 30.27
N GLN A 593 -80.71 43.95 29.25
CA GLN A 593 -80.09 42.71 28.79
C GLN A 593 -78.66 42.94 28.33
N LYS A 594 -78.41 44.00 27.54
CA LYS A 594 -77.06 44.34 27.08
C LYS A 594 -76.14 44.64 28.25
N ALA A 595 -76.58 45.44 29.22
CA ALA A 595 -75.81 45.74 30.43
C ALA A 595 -75.55 44.47 31.28
N ASN A 596 -76.52 43.56 31.35
CA ASN A 596 -76.40 42.31 32.08
C ASN A 596 -75.45 41.32 31.38
N GLN A 597 -75.47 41.23 30.05
CA GLN A 597 -74.52 40.45 29.25
C GLN A 597 -73.09 40.99 29.35
N GLU A 598 -72.90 42.31 29.33
CA GLU A 598 -71.57 42.91 29.52
C GLU A 598 -70.98 42.59 30.89
N LYS A 599 -71.81 42.66 31.95
CA LYS A 599 -71.39 42.22 33.30
C LYS A 599 -71.09 40.73 33.38
N LEU A 600 -71.88 39.88 32.73
CA LEU A 600 -71.65 38.44 32.70
C LEU A 600 -70.30 38.12 32.04
N LYS A 601 -70.00 38.73 30.88
CA LYS A 601 -68.71 38.58 30.19
C LYS A 601 -67.54 39.03 31.08
N ALA A 602 -67.68 40.15 31.78
CA ALA A 602 -66.64 40.63 32.69
C ALA A 602 -66.39 39.67 33.86
N LEU A 603 -67.45 39.12 34.45
CA LEU A 603 -67.35 38.18 35.57
C LEU A 603 -66.76 36.83 35.14
N GLU A 604 -67.11 36.33 33.95
CA GLU A 604 -66.55 35.11 33.37
C GLU A 604 -65.07 35.28 33.03
N GLN A 605 -64.68 36.44 32.49
CA GLN A 605 -63.26 36.77 32.25
C GLN A 605 -62.48 36.81 33.57
N GLN A 606 -63.02 37.47 34.60
CA GLN A 606 -62.40 37.51 35.92
C GLN A 606 -62.24 36.12 36.53
N LYS A 607 -63.24 35.22 36.34
CA LYS A 607 -63.14 33.81 36.76
C LYS A 607 -62.02 33.08 36.03
N GLN A 608 -61.89 33.29 34.72
CA GLN A 608 -60.84 32.67 33.92
C GLN A 608 -59.43 33.10 34.40
N ASP A 609 -59.26 34.37 34.74
CA ASP A 609 -57.98 34.90 35.22
C ASP A 609 -57.66 34.41 36.64
N MET A 610 -58.65 34.26 37.51
CA MET A 610 -58.49 33.58 38.80
C MET A 610 -58.06 32.11 38.61
N GLY A 611 -58.65 31.40 37.64
CA GLY A 611 -58.27 30.01 37.31
C GLY A 611 -56.82 29.88 36.86
N LYS A 612 -56.31 30.82 36.04
CA LYS A 612 -54.88 30.89 35.68
C LYS A 612 -54.00 31.16 36.89
N GLY A 613 -54.45 32.01 37.82
CA GLY A 613 -53.76 32.28 39.08
C GLY A 613 -53.62 31.01 39.94
N VAL A 614 -54.69 30.23 40.08
CA VAL A 614 -54.67 28.93 40.79
C VAL A 614 -53.70 27.95 40.15
N ALA A 615 -53.74 27.77 38.82
CA ALA A 615 -52.85 26.85 38.12
C ALA A 615 -51.35 27.24 38.24
N LYS A 616 -51.06 28.53 38.37
CA LYS A 616 -49.70 29.01 38.61
C LYS A 616 -49.23 28.66 40.03
N LEU A 617 -50.08 28.87 41.03
CA LEU A 617 -49.79 28.48 42.42
C LEU A 617 -49.62 26.96 42.57
N GLU A 618 -50.43 26.15 41.88
CA GLU A 618 -50.29 24.68 41.87
C GLU A 618 -48.94 24.24 41.29
N LYS A 619 -48.47 24.87 40.20
CA LYS A 619 -47.12 24.61 39.67
C LYS A 619 -46.00 25.04 40.62
N GLU A 620 -46.19 26.13 41.38
CA GLU A 620 -45.22 26.57 42.39
C GLU A 620 -45.15 25.55 43.54
N VAL A 621 -46.26 24.94 43.93
CA VAL A 621 -46.29 23.83 44.91
C VAL A 621 -45.55 22.60 44.36
N ASP A 622 -45.83 22.16 43.14
CA ASP A 622 -45.16 21.02 42.51
C ASP A 622 -43.64 21.22 42.40
N GLY A 623 -43.20 22.44 42.08
CA GLY A 623 -41.78 22.80 42.03
C GLY A 623 -41.10 22.72 43.40
N VAL A 624 -41.81 23.05 44.48
CA VAL A 624 -41.28 22.90 45.84
C VAL A 624 -41.19 21.42 46.24
N TYR A 625 -42.15 20.58 45.84
CA TYR A 625 -42.12 19.13 46.09
C TYR A 625 -40.98 18.42 45.32
N GLN A 626 -40.74 18.75 44.04
CA GLN A 626 -39.65 18.13 43.26
C GLN A 626 -38.25 18.50 43.79
N GLY A 627 -38.10 19.68 44.41
CA GLY A 627 -36.88 20.07 45.10
C GLY A 627 -36.57 19.25 46.36
N LEU A 628 -37.55 18.55 46.93
CA LEU A 628 -37.42 17.74 48.15
C LEU A 628 -37.08 16.26 47.87
N GLU A 629 -37.41 15.73 46.69
CA GLU A 629 -37.15 14.31 46.32
C GLU A 629 -35.73 14.03 45.81
N SER A 630 -34.91 15.06 45.57
CA SER A 630 -33.57 14.93 44.97
C SER A 630 -32.41 14.79 45.97
N ALA A 631 -32.67 14.31 47.20
CA ALA A 631 -31.62 13.99 48.17
C ALA A 631 -31.20 12.50 48.07
N PRO A 632 -29.90 12.15 48.10
CA PRO A 632 -29.42 10.82 47.75
C PRO A 632 -29.72 9.77 48.84
N GLN A 633 -30.43 8.70 48.49
CA GLN A 633 -30.43 7.47 49.30
C GLN A 633 -29.15 6.67 49.00
N GLN A 634 -28.24 6.62 49.97
CA GLN A 634 -27.16 5.65 50.00
C GLN A 634 -27.66 4.26 50.39
N SER A 635 -27.15 3.29 49.64
CA SER A 635 -27.26 1.84 49.75
C SER A 635 -27.05 1.25 51.14
N GLN A 636 -27.83 0.21 51.48
CA GLN A 636 -27.34 -0.88 52.34
C GLN A 636 -27.58 -2.23 51.67
N SER A 637 -26.46 -2.93 51.47
CA SER A 637 -26.35 -4.35 51.21
C SER A 637 -26.83 -5.16 52.42
N GLN A 638 -27.55 -6.25 52.20
CA GLN A 638 -27.29 -7.59 52.78
C GLN A 638 -28.33 -8.60 52.23
N GLY A 639 -27.87 -9.73 51.68
CA GLY A 639 -28.67 -10.97 51.59
C GLY A 639 -28.56 -11.78 52.89
N PRO A 640 -29.10 -13.02 53.00
CA PRO A 640 -29.74 -13.85 51.96
C PRO A 640 -31.07 -14.55 52.39
N SER A 641 -31.60 -15.36 51.45
CA SER A 641 -32.24 -16.68 51.66
C SER A 641 -33.77 -16.82 51.78
N GLN A 642 -34.29 -17.59 50.80
CA GLN A 642 -35.36 -18.60 50.81
C GLN A 642 -36.85 -18.17 50.78
N GLY A 643 -37.55 -18.72 49.77
CA GLY A 643 -38.99 -18.58 49.49
C GLY A 643 -39.90 -19.43 50.39
N PRO A 644 -41.11 -19.92 49.97
CA PRO A 644 -41.64 -20.04 48.60
C PRO A 644 -43.12 -19.58 48.41
N GLY A 645 -43.57 -19.54 47.14
CA GLY A 645 -44.82 -20.23 46.76
C GLY A 645 -46.12 -19.44 46.55
N VAL A 646 -46.64 -19.57 45.32
CA VAL A 646 -48.07 -19.66 44.90
C VAL A 646 -48.88 -18.34 44.95
N GLY A 647 -49.59 -17.86 43.92
CA GLY A 647 -49.89 -18.31 42.56
C GLY A 647 -51.05 -17.48 41.97
N GLN A 648 -51.36 -17.74 40.69
CA GLN A 648 -52.53 -17.28 39.90
C GLN A 648 -52.52 -15.78 39.48
N LYS A 649 -52.88 -15.35 38.26
CA LYS A 649 -53.50 -15.95 37.06
C LYS A 649 -53.19 -15.01 35.86
N GLY A 650 -53.10 -15.56 34.64
CA GLY A 650 -52.93 -14.81 33.37
C GLY A 650 -54.17 -14.02 32.90
N PRO A 651 -54.35 -13.68 31.59
CA PRO A 651 -53.66 -14.23 30.40
C PRO A 651 -53.30 -13.26 29.25
N SER A 652 -52.67 -13.85 28.21
CA SER A 652 -52.64 -13.49 26.78
C SER A 652 -51.74 -12.32 26.37
N SER A 653 -50.98 -12.35 25.28
CA SER A 653 -50.87 -13.23 24.09
C SER A 653 -49.42 -13.12 23.59
N GLY A 654 -48.75 -14.20 23.19
CA GLY A 654 -48.64 -14.65 21.79
C GLY A 654 -47.74 -13.69 20.98
N VAL A 655 -46.65 -14.06 20.32
CA VAL A 655 -46.26 -15.27 19.60
C VAL A 655 -44.73 -15.14 19.41
N GLY A 656 -43.91 -16.13 19.79
CA GLY A 656 -43.40 -17.18 18.90
C GLY A 656 -42.17 -16.67 18.12
N GLY A 657 -40.97 -17.24 18.20
CA GLY A 657 -40.54 -18.59 18.56
C GLY A 657 -39.34 -18.90 17.64
N GLY A 658 -38.37 -19.69 18.11
CA GLY A 658 -37.27 -20.13 17.25
C GLY A 658 -35.98 -20.44 18.00
N GLU A 659 -36.05 -21.38 18.94
CA GLU A 659 -34.89 -22.03 19.55
C GLU A 659 -33.99 -22.69 18.49
N ARG A 660 -32.67 -22.68 18.74
CA ARG A 660 -31.96 -23.95 18.96
C ARG A 660 -30.60 -23.75 19.64
N THR A 661 -30.49 -24.38 20.80
CA THR A 661 -29.28 -24.75 21.52
C THR A 661 -28.48 -25.81 20.74
N TYR A 662 -27.15 -25.85 20.90
CA TYR A 662 -26.40 -27.08 21.21
C TYR A 662 -24.96 -26.80 21.70
N ARG A 663 -24.49 -27.77 22.48
CA ARG A 663 -23.35 -27.86 23.41
C ARG A 663 -21.91 -27.71 22.85
N PRO A 664 -20.91 -27.56 23.75
CA PRO A 664 -19.49 -27.41 23.43
C PRO A 664 -18.75 -28.76 23.32
N GLY A 665 -17.65 -28.78 22.57
CA GLY A 665 -16.72 -29.91 22.44
C GLY A 665 -15.27 -29.44 22.54
N SER A 666 -14.59 -30.01 23.51
CA SER A 666 -13.17 -29.93 23.87
C SER A 666 -12.21 -30.64 22.88
N VAL A 667 -10.90 -30.53 23.19
CA VAL A 667 -9.69 -31.27 22.69
C VAL A 667 -8.79 -30.37 21.84
N GLY A 668 -7.47 -30.27 22.01
CA GLY A 668 -6.50 -30.96 22.87
C GLY A 668 -5.08 -30.44 22.59
N GLU A 669 -4.16 -30.81 23.46
CA GLU A 669 -2.73 -30.43 23.52
C GLU A 669 -1.91 -30.81 22.28
N SER A 670 -0.86 -30.04 21.98
CA SER A 670 0.49 -30.58 21.69
C SER A 670 1.54 -29.45 21.68
N LEU A 671 2.42 -29.45 22.69
CA LEU A 671 3.67 -28.68 22.73
C LEU A 671 4.82 -29.61 22.34
N GLN A 672 5.60 -29.23 21.31
CA GLN A 672 6.91 -29.82 21.05
C GLN A 672 8.01 -28.77 21.24
N LYS A 673 8.98 -29.13 22.08
CA LYS A 673 10.24 -28.45 22.35
C LYS A 673 11.26 -28.82 21.29
N GLU A 674 12.03 -27.85 20.79
CA GLU A 674 13.36 -28.12 20.22
C GLU A 674 14.41 -27.17 20.82
N GLY A 675 15.53 -27.79 21.23
CA GLY A 675 16.62 -27.18 21.96
C GLY A 675 17.76 -26.68 21.07
N TYR A 676 18.39 -25.60 21.52
CA TYR A 676 19.62 -25.06 20.95
C TYR A 676 20.82 -25.94 21.29
N LYS A 677 21.59 -26.33 20.25
CA LYS A 677 22.96 -26.85 20.38
C LYS A 677 23.97 -25.79 19.94
N ILE A 678 24.85 -25.44 20.86
CA ILE A 678 26.07 -24.65 20.65
C ILE A 678 27.12 -25.54 19.97
N ARG A 679 27.81 -25.04 18.94
CA ARG A 679 29.10 -25.58 18.48
C ARG A 679 30.11 -24.46 18.26
N GLN A 680 31.34 -24.76 18.70
CA GLN A 680 32.53 -23.93 18.78
C GLN A 680 33.30 -23.90 17.43
N GLY A 681 33.90 -22.74 17.10
CA GLY A 681 35.18 -22.53 16.38
C GLY A 681 35.33 -23.05 14.93
N PRO A 682 36.29 -22.52 14.11
CA PRO A 682 37.60 -22.04 14.56
C PRO A 682 38.07 -20.67 13.99
N LYS A 683 39.18 -20.23 14.58
CA LYS A 683 40.03 -19.06 14.31
C LYS A 683 40.64 -19.04 12.90
N LEU A 684 40.65 -17.86 12.28
CA LEU A 684 41.66 -17.34 11.33
C LEU A 684 41.64 -15.81 11.57
N GLY A 685 42.69 -15.09 11.92
CA GLY A 685 44.07 -15.11 11.43
C GLY A 685 44.37 -13.66 11.04
N GLN A 686 45.03 -12.90 11.91
CA GLN A 686 45.52 -11.55 11.60
C GLN A 686 46.54 -11.63 10.45
N GLY A 687 46.34 -10.82 9.42
CA GLY A 687 47.27 -10.67 8.31
C GLY A 687 47.18 -9.25 7.77
N VAL A 688 48.01 -8.37 8.32
CA VAL A 688 48.28 -7.03 7.79
C VAL A 688 49.14 -7.20 6.54
N GLY A 689 48.66 -6.72 5.40
CA GLY A 689 49.37 -6.76 4.12
C GLY A 689 49.17 -5.48 3.34
N VAL A 690 50.06 -4.51 3.57
CA VAL A 690 50.23 -3.31 2.76
C VAL A 690 50.93 -3.72 1.47
N GLY A 691 50.37 -3.38 0.31
CA GLY A 691 50.98 -3.66 -0.98
C GLY A 691 50.33 -2.84 -2.07
N GLY A 692 50.77 -1.59 -2.23
CA GLY A 692 50.53 -0.82 -3.44
C GLY A 692 51.53 -1.23 -4.52
N VAL A 693 51.07 -1.38 -5.76
CA VAL A 693 51.89 -1.20 -6.97
C VAL A 693 50.99 -0.66 -8.08
N LYS A 694 51.45 0.49 -8.60
CA LYS A 694 51.28 1.14 -9.91
C LYS A 694 50.09 0.84 -10.80
#